data_AF-A0A1H9N4U7-F1
#
_entry.id   AF-A0A1H9N4U7-F1
#
_cell.length_a   1.000
_cell.length_b   1.000
_cell.length_c   1.000
_cell.angle_alpha   90.00
_cell.angle_beta   90.00
_cell.angle_gamma   90.00
#
_symmetry.space_group_name_H-M   'P 1'
#
loop_
_entity.id
_entity.type
_entity.pdbx_description
1 polymer ?
#
loop_
_entity_poly.entity_id
_entity_poly.type
_entity_poly.pdbx_seq_one_letter_code
_entity_poly.pdbx_strand_id
1 'polypeptide(L)'
;MHNPVSKIRPDTLRWAVFLALLGSTQVQAQGALTPTSGPGGTPIIDNGHGVPVIDIVAPNASGLSHNQFLDYNVGKPGLVLNNALQAGQSQLAGQLGANPQFRGHAASTILNEVVGQNASRIEGAQEIFGQKADYLLANPNGITLNGGSFINTTRAGFLVGKADIHDGQIKQLDSRDANGTLKVLGRGQSNAAGALDLIAPRIDSTGHLLAKGQLNLTIGRNLVDTGSREVLEHLPVATAIDANLLGAMQAGRIRIVSTAEGAGVQVGDKELRADRDLIIHSAGDLKVQGNDKRQARLVSNTGKLDLKADGDLQLTHAHGKARQIEVHSGKKLSLDTATREQVTDAPVNWAKQWLFIPTESHEGNATQTSRQQLGSRLVAEDSLSLKAGTDLHLTATQLEADNALQLRSGGKMTIDAGVDTLDIAEQSTHRCYLDRTDIDSQAHTERVKASTLKGGTLIASAGADMQISGARLEARKQVELDAKGALRIESAVENDHAQRTTGKREFVASAGKAAPDSEQYSAKVGYEKLQSDEQTTATRQVASSINAGSVTLRSDRKLKVSGSDVQADTGDLKLAASEIELAAAYDSHARHTLDTRTGAALNVTGGSDRVGLGIDGQHGPAAVLEHETTARRSNLESARDLHIDATQLTTAAAQLKAGRTLKVDAEHIDNRAAADTKVRETSVAEWQGGLSVGIDYKYLSDRVKWLFGGEKAADQAASPNAGADLSLQRTSRVHKDTDSTAQVTTFDGGDITIRANQLMDEGSAYKARTGSLRIEAGEHQMLAARDQSSSEVRDTTGGGSLRVSTITGTDLKARLEGHGNTLNQLKQTTTARVGSLQGSQGVQVELERSGHYEGVRVDGGNGDITLHSQGTLSVTAASDTRQSQGQTRGGKLDVEGSSTGGGLGGQGTFGWVNERGSTAIGARFDSKGTLQLTSLAHDDVALHVQGLQANAKRIGLDAGNGGLLVEAASNTERHDNLDVTLGGGLKVNAMDIGGINAQVKVGRDKRDNTTWHDSKLRADLIDLRSQGDTRIEGAQLEAQAIEGKIDGNLRVASRQDQVDSVKLEIDASLAQKQQATADTDAPASLASVFEGGNITEIAGALWNKVTAKFTPSVKIDYAKRSNDTVSQQTLLSGTQGIDLQVGGDTRLVGATLQAADGQVGLGGGAVARDNLSGRDYAKDVKVNVDLSTTGLAGTAYSYLSNLFTGNTDKADDHKAYSNTGHDRTTEYVSQIKESRQR
;
A
#
# COMPACT_ATOMS: atom_id res chain seq x y z
N MET A 1 -21.93 -34.57 -21.86
CA MET A 1 -22.19 -35.80 -22.65
C MET A 1 -23.43 -36.49 -22.11
N HIS A 2 -24.20 -37.19 -22.95
CA HIS A 2 -25.33 -38.04 -22.52
C HIS A 2 -24.88 -39.50 -22.40
N ASN A 3 -25.14 -40.16 -21.27
CA ASN A 3 -25.38 -41.61 -21.16
C ASN A 3 -26.03 -41.93 -19.79
N PRO A 4 -26.67 -43.10 -19.58
CA PRO A 4 -28.05 -43.05 -19.09
C PRO A 4 -28.29 -43.74 -17.73
N VAL A 5 -29.41 -43.39 -17.11
CA VAL A 5 -29.91 -43.99 -15.86
C VAL A 5 -30.25 -45.47 -16.07
N SER A 6 -29.52 -46.35 -15.42
CA SER A 6 -29.86 -47.77 -15.32
C SER A 6 -30.95 -48.01 -14.26
N LYS A 7 -32.08 -48.59 -14.67
CA LYS A 7 -33.18 -48.96 -13.75
C LYS A 7 -32.80 -50.19 -12.93
N ILE A 8 -32.29 -49.99 -11.72
CA ILE A 8 -32.12 -51.07 -10.74
C ILE A 8 -33.52 -51.54 -10.27
N ARG A 9 -33.77 -52.85 -10.33
CA ARG A 9 -35.03 -53.46 -9.87
C ARG A 9 -35.05 -53.56 -8.32
N PRO A 10 -36.22 -53.52 -7.67
CA PRO A 10 -36.30 -53.74 -6.23
C PRO A 10 -35.83 -55.17 -5.88
N ASP A 11 -34.84 -55.27 -4.98
CA ASP A 11 -34.35 -56.55 -4.48
C ASP A 11 -35.34 -57.12 -3.45
N THR A 12 -36.10 -58.13 -3.86
CA THR A 12 -37.19 -58.72 -3.08
C THR A 12 -36.71 -59.45 -1.83
N LEU A 13 -35.42 -59.81 -1.76
CA LEU A 13 -34.83 -60.45 -0.58
C LEU A 13 -34.87 -59.53 0.66
N ARG A 14 -34.79 -58.21 0.47
CA ARG A 14 -34.87 -57.22 1.57
C ARG A 14 -36.27 -57.09 2.16
N TRP A 15 -37.32 -57.32 1.38
CA TRP A 15 -38.71 -57.31 1.88
C TRP A 15 -39.05 -58.59 2.66
N ALA A 16 -38.46 -59.73 2.30
CA ALA A 16 -38.63 -60.98 3.05
C ALA A 16 -38.12 -60.87 4.50
N VAL A 17 -36.95 -60.24 4.69
CA VAL A 17 -36.39 -59.97 6.05
C VAL A 17 -37.26 -58.99 6.83
N PHE A 18 -37.90 -58.02 6.15
CA PHE A 18 -38.79 -57.04 6.77
C PHE A 18 -40.11 -57.67 7.27
N LEU A 19 -40.61 -58.70 6.59
CA LEU A 19 -41.82 -59.46 6.99
C LEU A 19 -41.53 -60.53 8.06
N ALA A 20 -40.33 -61.11 8.09
CA ALA A 20 -39.95 -62.16 9.03
C ALA A 20 -39.80 -61.69 10.50
N LEU A 21 -39.77 -60.38 10.76
CA LEU A 21 -39.70 -59.79 12.10
C LEU A 21 -41.07 -59.34 12.65
N LEU A 22 -42.17 -59.58 11.95
CA LEU A 22 -43.53 -59.35 12.45
C LEU A 22 -44.02 -60.49 13.36
N GLY A 23 -43.27 -60.74 14.44
CA GLY A 23 -43.55 -61.77 15.44
C GLY A 23 -43.99 -61.20 16.79
N SER A 24 -45.28 -61.35 17.13
CA SER A 24 -45.88 -61.10 18.45
C SER A 24 -45.59 -59.75 19.14
N THR A 25 -46.57 -58.85 19.12
CA THR A 25 -46.61 -57.64 19.97
C THR A 25 -46.82 -58.00 21.45
N GLN A 26 -45.74 -58.31 22.17
CA GLN A 26 -45.72 -58.28 23.63
C GLN A 26 -45.76 -56.82 24.12
N VAL A 27 -46.79 -56.47 24.90
CA VAL A 27 -46.91 -55.15 25.52
C VAL A 27 -46.11 -55.17 26.82
N GLN A 28 -44.84 -54.77 26.75
CA GLN A 28 -43.98 -54.54 27.91
C GLN A 28 -43.19 -53.22 27.71
N ALA A 29 -43.10 -52.32 28.69
CA ALA A 29 -43.72 -52.30 30.01
C ALA A 29 -44.23 -50.89 30.36
N GLN A 30 -45.14 -50.80 31.33
CA GLN A 30 -45.36 -49.56 32.08
C GLN A 30 -44.06 -49.17 32.80
N GLY A 31 -43.90 -47.88 33.15
CA GLY A 31 -42.69 -47.39 33.80
C GLY A 31 -42.43 -48.16 35.10
N ALA A 32 -41.28 -48.83 35.19
CA ALA A 32 -40.93 -49.65 36.35
C ALA A 32 -40.77 -48.77 37.60
N LEU A 33 -41.72 -48.91 38.51
CA LEU A 33 -41.71 -48.38 39.86
C LEU A 33 -41.73 -49.59 40.81
N THR A 34 -40.63 -49.80 41.54
CA THR A 34 -40.49 -50.94 42.45
C THR A 34 -40.10 -50.40 43.84
N PRO A 35 -41.09 -50.19 44.75
CA PRO A 35 -40.82 -49.64 46.08
C PRO A 35 -40.12 -50.67 46.96
N THR A 36 -39.33 -50.19 47.92
CA THR A 36 -38.74 -51.03 48.97
C THR A 36 -38.93 -50.38 50.34
N SER A 37 -38.75 -51.15 51.41
CA SER A 37 -38.88 -50.66 52.79
C SER A 37 -37.69 -49.77 53.15
N GLY A 38 -37.94 -48.47 53.32
CA GLY A 38 -36.96 -47.48 53.76
C GLY A 38 -37.22 -46.95 55.18
N PRO A 39 -36.51 -45.89 55.62
CA PRO A 39 -36.60 -45.37 56.99
C PRO A 39 -37.99 -44.89 57.43
N GLY A 40 -38.84 -44.47 56.50
CA GLY A 40 -40.25 -44.11 56.76
C GLY A 40 -41.25 -45.25 56.55
N GLY A 41 -40.80 -46.46 56.22
CA GLY A 41 -41.61 -47.57 55.73
C GLY A 41 -41.54 -47.74 54.21
N THR A 42 -42.54 -48.38 53.62
CA THR A 42 -42.63 -48.63 52.16
C THR A 42 -43.67 -47.67 51.53
N PRO A 43 -43.37 -47.01 50.40
CA PRO A 43 -44.37 -46.28 49.62
C PRO A 43 -45.41 -47.23 49.01
N ILE A 44 -46.70 -46.84 49.00
CA ILE A 44 -47.76 -47.61 48.35
C ILE A 44 -47.97 -47.07 46.93
N ILE A 45 -48.14 -47.96 45.94
CA ILE A 45 -48.34 -47.57 44.54
C ILE A 45 -49.66 -48.12 44.02
N ASP A 46 -50.56 -47.22 43.65
CA ASP A 46 -51.79 -47.55 42.90
C ASP A 46 -51.57 -47.25 41.40
N ASN A 47 -52.05 -48.15 40.54
CA ASN A 47 -52.00 -48.02 39.08
C ASN A 47 -53.39 -47.95 38.44
N GLY A 48 -54.48 -47.94 39.24
CA GLY A 48 -55.87 -47.89 38.77
C GLY A 48 -56.28 -46.56 38.13
N HIS A 49 -55.48 -45.50 38.29
CA HIS A 49 -55.80 -44.13 37.88
C HIS A 49 -55.32 -43.75 36.46
N GLY A 50 -54.81 -44.70 35.67
CA GLY A 50 -54.29 -44.46 34.32
C GLY A 50 -52.91 -43.81 34.26
N VAL A 51 -52.55 -43.05 35.30
CA VAL A 51 -51.18 -42.78 35.73
C VAL A 51 -50.92 -43.50 37.06
N PRO A 52 -49.67 -43.89 37.39
CA PRO A 52 -49.34 -44.35 38.72
C PRO A 52 -49.53 -43.24 39.76
N VAL A 53 -49.99 -43.62 40.95
CA VAL A 53 -50.08 -42.77 42.14
C VAL A 53 -49.22 -43.41 43.22
N ILE A 54 -48.19 -42.70 43.67
CA ILE A 54 -47.40 -43.09 44.84
C ILE A 54 -47.99 -42.36 46.04
N ASP A 55 -48.64 -43.09 46.94
CA ASP A 55 -48.77 -42.67 48.32
C ASP A 55 -47.36 -42.73 48.93
N ILE A 56 -46.84 -41.55 49.28
CA ILE A 56 -45.50 -41.42 49.85
C ILE A 56 -45.52 -41.73 51.35
N VAL A 57 -44.40 -42.22 51.88
CA VAL A 57 -44.28 -42.53 53.31
C VAL A 57 -44.52 -41.28 54.18
N ALA A 58 -45.02 -41.49 55.39
CA ALA A 58 -45.28 -40.40 56.34
C ALA A 58 -44.02 -39.53 56.53
N PRO A 59 -44.15 -38.19 56.52
CA PRO A 59 -43.03 -37.31 56.79
C PRO A 59 -42.55 -37.47 58.23
N ASN A 60 -41.24 -37.36 58.43
CA ASN A 60 -40.65 -37.31 59.76
C ASN A 60 -40.89 -35.94 60.44
N ALA A 61 -40.38 -35.77 61.67
CA ALA A 61 -40.55 -34.54 62.46
C ALA A 61 -39.98 -33.26 61.80
N SER A 62 -39.11 -33.39 60.79
CA SER A 62 -38.54 -32.30 59.99
C SER A 62 -39.25 -32.09 58.64
N GLY A 63 -40.36 -32.78 58.39
CA GLY A 63 -41.16 -32.63 57.15
C GLY A 63 -40.62 -33.41 55.95
N LEU A 64 -39.57 -34.24 56.12
CA LEU A 64 -38.99 -35.07 55.07
C LEU A 64 -39.73 -36.41 54.96
N SER A 65 -40.28 -36.70 53.78
CA SER A 65 -40.71 -38.03 53.36
C SER A 65 -39.58 -38.68 52.55
N HIS A 66 -39.08 -39.83 53.00
CA HIS A 66 -37.95 -40.55 52.40
C HIS A 66 -38.41 -41.90 51.84
N ASN A 67 -38.60 -41.93 50.52
CA ASN A 67 -39.17 -43.02 49.76
C ASN A 67 -38.05 -43.76 49.03
N GLN A 68 -37.91 -45.06 49.24
CA GLN A 68 -36.84 -45.87 48.62
C GLN A 68 -37.39 -46.84 47.58
N PHE A 69 -36.64 -47.01 46.50
CA PHE A 69 -37.02 -47.81 45.33
C PHE A 69 -35.85 -48.65 44.82
N LEU A 70 -36.13 -49.83 44.27
CA LEU A 70 -35.19 -50.59 43.43
C LEU A 70 -35.16 -50.04 41.99
N ASP A 71 -36.33 -49.60 41.51
CA ASP A 71 -36.54 -48.96 40.21
C ASP A 71 -37.47 -47.76 40.37
N TYR A 72 -37.09 -46.62 39.78
CA TYR A 72 -37.93 -45.42 39.72
C TYR A 72 -37.90 -44.85 38.31
N ASN A 73 -39.01 -44.99 37.57
CA ASN A 73 -39.17 -44.56 36.19
C ASN A 73 -40.55 -43.95 35.94
N VAL A 74 -40.61 -42.80 35.27
CA VAL A 74 -41.87 -42.10 34.95
C VAL A 74 -42.15 -42.20 33.46
N GLY A 75 -43.21 -42.94 33.12
CA GLY A 75 -43.69 -43.06 31.75
C GLY A 75 -44.32 -41.76 31.22
N LYS A 76 -44.54 -41.70 29.90
CA LYS A 76 -45.16 -40.56 29.21
C LYS A 76 -46.50 -40.07 29.80
N PRO A 77 -47.40 -40.93 30.34
CA PRO A 77 -48.62 -40.45 31.02
C PRO A 77 -48.36 -39.57 32.24
N GLY A 78 -47.21 -39.75 32.90
CA GLY A 78 -46.84 -39.07 34.15
C GLY A 78 -46.91 -39.96 35.38
N LEU A 79 -46.85 -39.32 36.55
CA LEU A 79 -46.85 -39.89 37.89
C LEU A 79 -47.46 -38.87 38.88
N VAL A 80 -48.22 -39.32 39.86
CA VAL A 80 -48.65 -38.50 41.01
C VAL A 80 -47.95 -38.97 42.28
N LEU A 81 -47.50 -38.02 43.10
CA LEU A 81 -47.04 -38.23 44.48
C LEU A 81 -48.11 -37.64 45.41
N ASN A 82 -48.80 -38.49 46.18
CA ASN A 82 -49.90 -38.07 47.03
C ASN A 82 -49.39 -37.47 48.36
N ASN A 83 -49.38 -36.14 48.44
CA ASN A 83 -49.05 -35.36 49.62
C ASN A 83 -50.30 -34.68 50.23
N ALA A 84 -51.47 -35.31 50.08
CA ALA A 84 -52.76 -34.74 50.47
C ALA A 84 -53.23 -35.22 51.85
N LEU A 85 -53.68 -34.28 52.68
CA LEU A 85 -54.32 -34.54 53.99
C LEU A 85 -55.84 -34.71 53.89
N GLN A 86 -56.42 -34.43 52.72
CA GLN A 86 -57.85 -34.50 52.44
C GLN A 86 -58.05 -34.96 50.98
N ALA A 87 -59.18 -35.57 50.66
CA ALA A 87 -59.52 -35.95 49.29
C ALA A 87 -59.72 -34.73 48.39
N GLY A 88 -59.47 -34.87 47.09
CA GLY A 88 -59.52 -33.76 46.14
C GLY A 88 -59.15 -34.17 44.71
N GLN A 89 -59.03 -33.19 43.82
CA GLN A 89 -58.78 -33.39 42.40
C GLN A 89 -57.28 -33.23 42.05
N SER A 90 -56.66 -34.30 41.55
CA SER A 90 -55.38 -34.30 40.85
C SER A 90 -55.58 -33.93 39.37
N GLN A 91 -54.56 -33.30 38.79
CA GLN A 91 -54.50 -32.93 37.37
C GLN A 91 -54.16 -34.11 36.46
N LEU A 92 -53.44 -35.13 36.97
CA LEU A 92 -53.03 -36.31 36.19
C LEU A 92 -53.86 -37.57 36.47
N ALA A 93 -54.28 -37.80 37.72
CA ALA A 93 -54.93 -39.05 38.18
C ALA A 93 -56.44 -38.94 38.45
N GLY A 94 -57.02 -37.74 38.31
CA GLY A 94 -58.44 -37.50 38.58
C GLY A 94 -58.74 -37.26 40.07
N GLN A 95 -59.90 -37.71 40.54
CA GLN A 95 -60.28 -37.62 41.96
C GLN A 95 -59.44 -38.62 42.78
N LEU A 96 -58.73 -38.11 43.79
CA LEU A 96 -57.90 -38.90 44.72
C LEU A 96 -58.36 -38.72 46.17
N GLY A 97 -57.98 -39.70 47.01
CA GLY A 97 -58.13 -39.65 48.46
C GLY A 97 -56.96 -38.93 49.15
N ALA A 98 -57.11 -38.66 50.45
CA ALA A 98 -55.96 -38.32 51.29
C ALA A 98 -54.97 -39.50 51.34
N ASN A 99 -53.67 -39.22 51.47
CA ASN A 99 -52.66 -40.26 51.61
C ASN A 99 -52.92 -41.09 52.90
N PRO A 100 -53.17 -42.41 52.80
CA PRO A 100 -53.54 -43.25 53.93
C PRO A 100 -52.37 -43.53 54.90
N GLN A 101 -51.14 -43.22 54.51
CA GLN A 101 -49.95 -43.34 55.36
C GLN A 101 -49.80 -42.12 56.30
N PHE A 102 -50.49 -41.00 56.05
CA PHE A 102 -50.33 -39.76 56.80
C PHE A 102 -51.18 -39.71 58.09
N ARG A 103 -50.67 -38.99 59.10
CA ARG A 103 -51.34 -38.76 60.40
C ARG A 103 -51.49 -37.28 60.74
N GLY A 104 -51.98 -36.49 59.78
CA GLY A 104 -52.30 -35.07 59.97
C GLY A 104 -51.21 -34.06 59.55
N HIS A 105 -50.06 -34.53 59.08
CA HIS A 105 -48.98 -33.69 58.55
C HIS A 105 -48.56 -34.17 57.15
N ALA A 106 -48.33 -33.22 56.25
CA ALA A 106 -47.84 -33.47 54.89
C ALA A 106 -46.33 -33.18 54.81
N ALA A 107 -45.67 -33.74 53.80
CA ALA A 107 -44.25 -33.52 53.58
C ALA A 107 -43.98 -32.12 53.03
N SER A 108 -42.94 -31.44 53.53
CA SER A 108 -42.34 -30.26 52.90
C SER A 108 -41.27 -30.62 51.88
N THR A 109 -40.69 -31.83 52.00
CA THR A 109 -39.67 -32.35 51.09
C THR A 109 -39.92 -33.83 50.85
N ILE A 110 -39.93 -34.24 49.58
CA ILE A 110 -40.15 -35.60 49.12
C ILE A 110 -38.87 -36.09 48.43
N LEU A 111 -38.10 -36.92 49.15
CA LEU A 111 -36.98 -37.65 48.60
C LEU A 111 -37.46 -38.99 48.03
N ASN A 112 -37.12 -39.23 46.77
CA ASN A 112 -37.22 -40.53 46.10
C ASN A 112 -35.79 -40.99 45.85
N GLU A 113 -35.36 -42.07 46.49
CA GLU A 113 -34.00 -42.60 46.39
C GLU A 113 -34.01 -43.99 45.74
N VAL A 114 -33.19 -44.17 44.72
CA VAL A 114 -32.98 -45.47 44.07
C VAL A 114 -31.78 -46.17 44.71
N VAL A 115 -32.07 -47.24 45.46
CA VAL A 115 -31.07 -48.10 46.11
C VAL A 115 -30.78 -49.37 45.29
N GLY A 116 -31.46 -49.55 44.15
CA GLY A 116 -31.14 -50.57 43.15
C GLY A 116 -29.95 -50.18 42.24
N GLN A 117 -29.68 -51.01 41.24
CA GLN A 117 -28.58 -50.84 40.28
C GLN A 117 -29.00 -50.14 38.95
N ASN A 118 -30.28 -49.83 38.80
CA ASN A 118 -30.84 -49.33 37.54
C ASN A 118 -30.87 -47.80 37.49
N ALA A 119 -30.59 -47.23 36.31
CA ALA A 119 -30.69 -45.80 36.05
C ALA A 119 -32.15 -45.37 35.79
N SER A 120 -32.54 -44.19 36.27
CA SER A 120 -33.92 -43.68 36.17
C SER A 120 -34.20 -42.98 34.84
N ARG A 121 -35.40 -43.18 34.28
CA ARG A 121 -35.90 -42.47 33.08
C ARG A 121 -37.22 -41.75 33.35
N ILE A 122 -37.30 -40.47 32.98
CA ILE A 122 -38.43 -39.57 33.25
C ILE A 122 -38.93 -38.98 31.91
N GLU A 123 -40.12 -39.39 31.46
CA GLU A 123 -40.68 -39.00 30.13
C GLU A 123 -42.02 -38.23 30.18
N GLY A 124 -42.60 -38.07 31.38
CA GLY A 124 -43.91 -37.46 31.60
C GLY A 124 -43.97 -36.57 32.86
N ALA A 125 -45.13 -35.97 33.09
CA ALA A 125 -45.35 -35.02 34.19
C ALA A 125 -45.31 -35.69 35.57
N GLN A 126 -44.85 -34.96 36.58
CA GLN A 126 -44.87 -35.38 37.98
C GLN A 126 -45.69 -34.36 38.80
N GLU A 127 -46.78 -34.81 39.41
CA GLU A 127 -47.66 -33.97 40.23
C GLU A 127 -47.49 -34.28 41.71
N ILE A 128 -47.26 -33.25 42.52
CA ILE A 128 -47.40 -33.35 43.98
C ILE A 128 -48.87 -33.01 44.32
N PHE A 129 -49.71 -34.02 44.44
CA PHE A 129 -51.12 -33.81 44.78
C PHE A 129 -51.26 -33.44 46.26
N GLY A 130 -52.10 -32.46 46.59
CA GLY A 130 -52.25 -31.95 47.96
C GLY A 130 -51.34 -30.77 48.28
N GLN A 131 -50.59 -30.82 49.40
CA GLN A 131 -49.71 -29.72 49.78
C GLN A 131 -48.47 -29.66 48.89
N LYS A 132 -48.08 -28.46 48.45
CA LYS A 132 -46.86 -28.23 47.68
C LYS A 132 -45.63 -28.64 48.48
N ALA A 133 -44.64 -29.25 47.83
CA ALA A 133 -43.39 -29.64 48.45
C ALA A 133 -42.20 -29.48 47.50
N ASP A 134 -40.99 -29.57 48.05
CA ASP A 134 -39.78 -29.80 47.27
C ASP A 134 -39.68 -31.28 46.91
N TYR A 135 -39.22 -31.59 45.70
CA TYR A 135 -38.99 -32.93 45.18
C TYR A 135 -37.49 -33.15 44.97
N LEU A 136 -37.00 -34.34 45.30
CA LEU A 136 -35.64 -34.79 44.95
C LEU A 136 -35.69 -36.26 44.47
N LEU A 137 -35.07 -36.53 43.31
CA LEU A 137 -34.73 -37.89 42.87
C LEU A 137 -33.22 -38.10 42.99
N ALA A 138 -32.82 -39.03 43.84
CA ALA A 138 -31.43 -39.46 44.00
C ALA A 138 -31.23 -40.85 43.36
N ASN A 139 -30.34 -40.97 42.38
CA ASN A 139 -29.98 -42.25 41.74
C ASN A 139 -28.51 -42.24 41.27
N PRO A 140 -27.57 -42.90 41.97
CA PRO A 140 -26.14 -42.87 41.63
C PRO A 140 -25.80 -43.57 40.30
N ASN A 141 -26.71 -44.40 39.78
CA ASN A 141 -26.55 -45.12 38.51
C ASN A 141 -26.80 -44.24 37.28
N GLY A 142 -27.48 -43.09 37.45
CA GLY A 142 -27.76 -42.11 36.39
C GLY A 142 -29.24 -41.78 36.22
N ILE A 143 -29.51 -40.65 35.55
CA ILE A 143 -30.86 -40.11 35.36
C ILE A 143 -31.00 -39.60 33.91
N THR A 144 -32.07 -40.00 33.22
CA THR A 144 -32.41 -39.54 31.86
C THR A 144 -33.75 -38.80 31.85
N LEU A 145 -33.74 -37.53 31.46
CA LEU A 145 -34.90 -36.64 31.38
C LEU A 145 -35.29 -36.44 29.91
N ASN A 146 -36.55 -36.71 29.56
CA ASN A 146 -37.04 -36.67 28.18
C ASN A 146 -38.51 -36.20 28.10
N GLY A 147 -38.75 -34.96 28.53
CA GLY A 147 -40.08 -34.34 28.57
C GLY A 147 -40.77 -34.46 29.93
N GLY A 148 -39.98 -34.55 31.00
CA GLY A 148 -40.50 -34.43 32.35
C GLY A 148 -40.95 -33.01 32.65
N SER A 149 -42.01 -32.88 33.45
CA SER A 149 -42.50 -31.60 33.96
C SER A 149 -42.96 -31.74 35.41
N PHE A 150 -43.14 -30.63 36.11
CA PHE A 150 -43.62 -30.63 37.50
C PHE A 150 -44.90 -29.80 37.68
N ILE A 151 -45.80 -30.34 38.50
CA ILE A 151 -47.03 -29.69 38.96
C ILE A 151 -46.96 -29.60 40.49
N ASN A 152 -47.30 -28.42 41.04
CA ASN A 152 -47.33 -28.13 42.48
C ASN A 152 -45.98 -28.32 43.25
N THR A 153 -44.84 -28.18 42.55
CA THR A 153 -43.50 -28.42 43.10
C THR A 153 -42.70 -27.13 43.26
N THR A 154 -42.25 -26.79 44.47
CA THR A 154 -41.50 -25.54 44.74
C THR A 154 -40.06 -25.57 44.25
N ARG A 155 -39.39 -26.72 44.38
CA ARG A 155 -38.07 -27.02 43.82
C ARG A 155 -38.03 -28.47 43.42
N ALA A 156 -37.46 -28.76 42.24
CA ALA A 156 -37.22 -30.11 41.77
C ALA A 156 -35.72 -30.36 41.66
N GLY A 157 -35.22 -31.37 42.37
CA GLY A 157 -33.84 -31.83 42.32
C GLY A 157 -33.70 -33.16 41.57
N PHE A 158 -32.66 -33.28 40.75
CA PHE A 158 -32.19 -34.54 40.19
C PHE A 158 -30.72 -34.72 40.53
N LEU A 159 -30.42 -35.71 41.37
CA LEU A 159 -29.09 -36.00 41.90
C LEU A 159 -28.62 -37.36 41.39
N VAL A 160 -27.56 -37.37 40.59
CA VAL A 160 -26.81 -38.59 40.29
C VAL A 160 -25.79 -38.80 41.42
N GLY A 161 -26.26 -39.40 42.50
CA GLY A 161 -25.61 -39.41 43.80
C GLY A 161 -26.53 -39.89 44.92
N LYS A 162 -26.19 -39.58 46.18
CA LYS A 162 -26.94 -39.90 47.40
C LYS A 162 -27.23 -38.64 48.21
N ALA A 163 -28.33 -38.64 48.98
CA ALA A 163 -28.68 -37.52 49.85
C ALA A 163 -28.31 -37.84 51.30
N ASP A 164 -27.43 -37.04 51.91
CA ASP A 164 -26.93 -37.29 53.26
C ASP A 164 -27.87 -36.71 54.32
N ILE A 165 -28.46 -37.61 55.11
CA ILE A 165 -29.51 -37.29 56.07
C ILE A 165 -28.95 -37.31 57.49
N HIS A 166 -28.98 -36.16 58.17
CA HIS A 166 -28.61 -36.00 59.58
C HIS A 166 -29.76 -35.32 60.33
N ASP A 167 -30.05 -35.78 61.56
CA ASP A 167 -31.16 -35.29 62.39
C ASP A 167 -32.54 -35.30 61.68
N GLY A 168 -32.75 -36.29 60.80
CA GLY A 168 -33.95 -36.41 59.97
C GLY A 168 -34.09 -35.36 58.86
N GLN A 169 -33.06 -34.55 58.62
CA GLN A 169 -33.00 -33.59 57.51
C GLN A 169 -31.95 -34.02 56.51
N ILE A 170 -32.22 -33.87 55.22
CA ILE A 170 -31.15 -33.78 54.23
C ILE A 170 -30.26 -32.59 54.66
N LYS A 171 -28.94 -32.78 54.70
CA LYS A 171 -27.98 -31.69 54.90
C LYS A 171 -27.15 -31.48 53.64
N GLN A 172 -26.66 -32.57 53.05
CA GLN A 172 -25.75 -32.55 51.92
C GLN A 172 -26.24 -33.45 50.79
N LEU A 173 -25.76 -33.17 49.58
CA LEU A 173 -26.08 -33.90 48.35
C LEU A 173 -24.74 -34.34 47.74
N ASP A 174 -24.48 -35.65 47.73
CA ASP A 174 -23.16 -36.20 47.42
C ASP A 174 -23.14 -36.92 46.05
N SER A 175 -22.32 -36.41 45.12
CA SER A 175 -22.03 -37.04 43.83
C SER A 175 -20.61 -37.63 43.73
N ARG A 176 -19.82 -37.65 44.82
CA ARG A 176 -18.41 -38.09 44.84
C ARG A 176 -18.23 -39.53 44.42
N ASP A 177 -19.04 -40.45 44.96
CA ASP A 177 -19.00 -41.89 44.65
C ASP A 177 -19.75 -42.27 43.36
N ALA A 178 -20.54 -41.35 42.78
CA ALA A 178 -21.41 -41.68 41.67
C ALA A 178 -20.64 -41.86 40.35
N ASN A 179 -21.12 -42.79 39.51
CA ASN A 179 -20.55 -43.05 38.18
C ASN A 179 -21.56 -42.89 37.04
N GLY A 180 -22.84 -42.65 37.37
CA GLY A 180 -23.87 -42.34 36.38
C GLY A 180 -23.66 -40.99 35.69
N THR A 181 -24.41 -40.77 34.61
CA THR A 181 -24.52 -39.49 33.89
C THR A 181 -25.95 -38.96 33.99
N LEU A 182 -26.12 -37.64 34.08
CA LEU A 182 -27.43 -37.00 33.89
C LEU A 182 -27.60 -36.59 32.42
N LYS A 183 -28.63 -37.11 31.77
CA LYS A 183 -28.89 -36.87 30.33
C LYS A 183 -30.21 -36.15 30.13
N VAL A 184 -30.22 -35.05 29.38
CA VAL A 184 -31.44 -34.31 29.02
C VAL A 184 -31.64 -34.40 27.51
N LEU A 185 -32.58 -35.24 27.09
CA LEU A 185 -32.90 -35.51 25.69
C LEU A 185 -33.87 -34.46 25.14
N GLY A 186 -34.06 -34.42 23.82
CA GLY A 186 -34.68 -33.30 23.09
C GLY A 186 -36.06 -32.80 23.58
N ARG A 187 -36.84 -33.60 24.32
CA ARG A 187 -38.10 -33.15 24.95
C ARG A 187 -37.91 -32.31 26.22
N GLY A 188 -36.71 -32.26 26.80
CA GLY A 188 -36.34 -31.34 27.89
C GLY A 188 -36.79 -31.75 29.29
N GLN A 189 -36.74 -30.78 30.21
CA GLN A 189 -37.27 -30.85 31.58
C GLN A 189 -37.83 -29.48 32.00
N SER A 190 -38.96 -29.45 32.71
CA SER A 190 -39.60 -28.21 33.14
C SER A 190 -40.01 -28.21 34.63
N ASN A 191 -39.76 -27.11 35.34
CA ASN A 191 -40.52 -26.68 36.51
C ASN A 191 -40.98 -25.22 36.34
N ALA A 192 -42.04 -25.03 35.56
CA ALA A 192 -42.61 -23.71 35.24
C ALA A 192 -43.18 -22.94 36.44
N ALA A 193 -43.26 -23.54 37.64
CA ALA A 193 -43.74 -22.90 38.87
C ALA A 193 -42.61 -22.56 39.86
N GLY A 194 -41.49 -23.30 39.83
CA GLY A 194 -40.47 -23.30 40.88
C GLY A 194 -39.03 -23.29 40.38
N ALA A 195 -38.12 -23.87 41.17
CA ALA A 195 -36.71 -24.06 40.84
C ALA A 195 -36.40 -25.47 40.30
N LEU A 196 -35.27 -25.62 39.61
CA LEU A 196 -34.74 -26.88 39.09
C LEU A 196 -33.24 -26.99 39.40
N ASP A 197 -32.86 -28.01 40.16
CA ASP A 197 -31.48 -28.32 40.54
C ASP A 197 -31.05 -29.64 39.87
N LEU A 198 -29.95 -29.64 39.14
CA LEU A 198 -29.34 -30.81 38.48
C LEU A 198 -27.92 -31.00 39.04
N ILE A 199 -27.65 -32.13 39.71
CA ILE A 199 -26.35 -32.40 40.34
C ILE A 199 -25.86 -33.77 39.87
N ALA A 200 -24.70 -33.83 39.22
CA ALA A 200 -24.16 -35.08 38.68
C ALA A 200 -22.65 -35.02 38.40
N PRO A 201 -21.94 -36.16 38.37
CA PRO A 201 -20.55 -36.23 37.89
C PRO A 201 -20.39 -35.67 36.46
N ARG A 202 -21.38 -35.88 35.60
CA ARG A 202 -21.42 -35.43 34.20
C ARG A 202 -22.84 -35.07 33.77
N ILE A 203 -23.00 -34.01 32.98
CA ILE A 203 -24.30 -33.59 32.39
C ILE A 203 -24.22 -33.48 30.86
N ASP A 204 -24.99 -34.28 30.14
CA ASP A 204 -25.17 -34.16 28.68
C ASP A 204 -26.60 -33.67 28.37
N SER A 205 -26.76 -32.41 27.97
CA SER A 205 -28.05 -31.75 27.70
C SER A 205 -28.21 -31.34 26.23
N THR A 206 -29.36 -31.72 25.66
CA THR A 206 -29.82 -31.38 24.30
C THR A 206 -31.25 -30.84 24.26
N GLY A 207 -32.04 -31.10 25.31
CA GLY A 207 -33.40 -30.59 25.46
C GLY A 207 -33.48 -29.23 26.14
N HIS A 208 -34.68 -28.63 26.11
CA HIS A 208 -34.94 -27.36 26.79
C HIS A 208 -35.05 -27.57 28.31
N LEU A 209 -34.31 -26.79 29.11
CA LEU A 209 -34.47 -26.68 30.56
C LEU A 209 -35.23 -25.41 30.93
N LEU A 210 -36.41 -25.56 31.53
CA LEU A 210 -37.26 -24.43 31.95
C LEU A 210 -37.47 -24.43 33.47
N ALA A 211 -37.22 -23.29 34.11
CA ALA A 211 -37.55 -23.03 35.51
C ALA A 211 -38.14 -21.62 35.68
N LYS A 212 -38.88 -21.38 36.76
CA LYS A 212 -39.35 -20.02 37.11
C LYS A 212 -38.39 -19.28 38.03
N GLY A 213 -37.87 -19.97 39.06
CA GLY A 213 -37.04 -19.37 40.11
C GLY A 213 -35.55 -19.37 39.78
N GLN A 214 -34.93 -20.54 39.93
CA GLN A 214 -33.50 -20.80 39.68
C GLN A 214 -33.37 -22.06 38.83
N LEU A 215 -32.37 -22.08 37.96
CA LEU A 215 -31.84 -23.29 37.33
C LEU A 215 -30.38 -23.45 37.77
N ASN A 216 -30.09 -24.45 38.60
CA ASN A 216 -28.75 -24.72 39.12
C ASN A 216 -28.23 -26.04 38.53
N LEU A 217 -27.08 -26.01 37.86
CA LEU A 217 -26.35 -27.20 37.38
C LEU A 217 -25.02 -27.29 38.16
N THR A 218 -24.81 -28.39 38.88
CA THR A 218 -23.55 -28.68 39.58
C THR A 218 -22.93 -29.95 39.01
N ILE A 219 -21.74 -29.82 38.44
CA ILE A 219 -21.05 -30.81 37.61
C ILE A 219 -19.75 -31.23 38.32
N GLY A 220 -19.43 -32.52 38.24
CA GLY A 220 -18.27 -33.13 38.89
C GLY A 220 -18.63 -33.90 40.17
N ARG A 221 -17.60 -34.42 40.83
CA ARG A 221 -17.66 -35.20 42.08
C ARG A 221 -17.66 -34.25 43.27
N ASN A 222 -18.85 -33.94 43.79
CA ASN A 222 -19.08 -32.86 44.74
C ASN A 222 -19.87 -33.31 45.97
N LEU A 223 -19.58 -32.71 47.11
CA LEU A 223 -20.47 -32.64 48.27
C LEU A 223 -21.10 -31.23 48.31
N VAL A 224 -22.42 -31.14 48.15
CA VAL A 224 -23.14 -29.86 47.97
C VAL A 224 -24.08 -29.60 49.15
N ASP A 225 -24.08 -28.37 49.70
CA ASP A 225 -25.01 -27.99 50.76
C ASP A 225 -26.46 -27.88 50.25
N THR A 226 -27.42 -28.48 50.96
CA THR A 226 -28.84 -28.49 50.56
C THR A 226 -29.56 -27.14 50.78
N GLY A 227 -28.92 -26.17 51.45
CA GLY A 227 -29.42 -24.83 51.70
C GLY A 227 -28.91 -23.82 50.67
N SER A 228 -27.59 -23.54 50.68
CA SER A 228 -26.97 -22.54 49.79
C SER A 228 -26.75 -23.04 48.35
N ARG A 229 -26.68 -24.36 48.13
CA ARG A 229 -26.18 -24.99 46.89
C ARG A 229 -24.73 -24.60 46.57
N GLU A 230 -23.93 -24.36 47.60
CA GLU A 230 -22.48 -24.23 47.47
C GLU A 230 -21.83 -25.61 47.57
N VAL A 231 -20.70 -25.78 46.88
CA VAL A 231 -19.87 -26.98 46.99
C VAL A 231 -19.04 -26.84 48.26
N LEU A 232 -19.19 -27.80 49.17
CA LEU A 232 -18.44 -27.88 50.43
C LEU A 232 -17.11 -28.63 50.25
N GLU A 233 -17.10 -29.63 49.36
CA GLU A 233 -15.94 -30.46 49.05
C GLU A 233 -16.06 -30.96 47.60
N HIS A 234 -14.94 -31.12 46.88
CA HIS A 234 -14.91 -31.77 45.57
C HIS A 234 -13.70 -32.69 45.44
N LEU A 235 -13.81 -33.71 44.59
CA LEU A 235 -12.71 -34.61 44.25
C LEU A 235 -12.14 -34.25 42.87
N PRO A 236 -10.86 -33.84 42.76
CA PRO A 236 -10.23 -33.54 41.47
C PRO A 236 -10.03 -34.83 40.67
N VAL A 237 -10.64 -34.89 39.49
CA VAL A 237 -10.50 -36.00 38.54
C VAL A 237 -10.29 -35.44 37.14
N ALA A 238 -9.28 -35.97 36.43
CA ALA A 238 -8.96 -35.58 35.06
C ALA A 238 -9.78 -36.39 34.03
N THR A 239 -11.01 -35.96 33.77
CA THR A 239 -11.85 -36.41 32.65
C THR A 239 -11.65 -35.52 31.40
N ALA A 240 -12.35 -35.82 30.30
CA ALA A 240 -12.11 -35.18 28.99
C ALA A 240 -13.16 -34.12 28.56
N ILE A 241 -14.45 -34.31 28.88
CA ILE A 241 -15.51 -33.28 28.84
C ILE A 241 -16.56 -33.64 29.90
N ASP A 242 -16.93 -32.70 30.76
CA ASP A 242 -17.80 -32.97 31.92
C ASP A 242 -19.21 -32.39 31.80
N ALA A 243 -19.40 -31.36 30.97
CA ALA A 243 -20.74 -30.90 30.60
C ALA A 243 -20.87 -30.49 29.12
N ASN A 244 -21.83 -31.10 28.42
CA ASN A 244 -22.24 -30.71 27.08
C ASN A 244 -23.63 -30.07 27.14
N LEU A 245 -23.71 -28.75 27.04
CA LEU A 245 -24.91 -27.94 27.21
C LEU A 245 -25.38 -27.41 25.84
N LEU A 246 -25.90 -28.33 25.03
CA LEU A 246 -26.34 -28.12 23.65
C LEU A 246 -27.86 -27.87 23.53
N GLY A 247 -28.57 -27.84 24.66
CA GLY A 247 -29.99 -27.51 24.78
C GLY A 247 -30.22 -26.06 25.21
N ALA A 248 -31.41 -25.53 24.92
CA ALA A 248 -31.82 -24.20 25.40
C ALA A 248 -32.09 -24.19 26.91
N MET A 249 -31.97 -23.03 27.56
CA MET A 249 -32.31 -22.87 28.98
C MET A 249 -33.03 -21.55 29.25
N GLN A 250 -34.04 -21.56 30.12
CA GLN A 250 -34.75 -20.36 30.55
C GLN A 250 -35.05 -20.40 32.06
N ALA A 251 -34.62 -19.39 32.82
CA ALA A 251 -34.89 -19.28 34.26
C ALA A 251 -34.84 -17.85 34.83
N GLY A 252 -35.38 -17.64 36.03
CA GLY A 252 -35.24 -16.37 36.77
C GLY A 252 -33.82 -16.06 37.28
N ARG A 253 -32.94 -17.05 37.29
CA ARG A 253 -31.46 -17.00 37.39
C ARG A 253 -30.93 -18.35 36.90
N ILE A 254 -29.83 -18.36 36.15
CA ILE A 254 -29.11 -19.59 35.75
C ILE A 254 -27.75 -19.61 36.46
N ARG A 255 -27.39 -20.73 37.09
CA ARG A 255 -26.05 -20.99 37.63
C ARG A 255 -25.57 -22.36 37.19
N ILE A 256 -24.42 -22.40 36.52
CA ILE A 256 -23.72 -23.61 36.10
C ILE A 256 -22.35 -23.60 36.80
N VAL A 257 -21.98 -24.71 37.44
CA VAL A 257 -20.70 -24.88 38.15
C VAL A 257 -20.11 -26.23 37.76
N SER A 258 -18.89 -26.26 37.24
CA SER A 258 -18.06 -27.47 37.14
C SER A 258 -16.84 -27.33 38.06
N THR A 259 -16.62 -28.34 38.90
CA THR A 259 -15.48 -28.42 39.84
C THR A 259 -14.42 -29.43 39.43
N ALA A 260 -14.58 -30.06 38.26
CA ALA A 260 -13.61 -30.96 37.69
C ALA A 260 -12.55 -30.16 36.91
N GLU A 261 -11.28 -30.35 37.28
CA GLU A 261 -10.14 -29.53 36.85
C GLU A 261 -9.62 -29.92 35.45
N GLY A 262 -9.89 -31.16 35.01
CA GLY A 262 -9.41 -31.66 33.72
C GLY A 262 -10.27 -31.25 32.53
N ALA A 263 -11.58 -31.05 32.73
CA ALA A 263 -12.53 -31.02 31.63
C ALA A 263 -13.57 -29.92 31.72
N GLY A 264 -13.82 -29.29 30.57
CA GLY A 264 -14.58 -28.06 30.49
C GLY A 264 -16.10 -28.23 30.39
N VAL A 265 -16.76 -27.08 30.48
CA VAL A 265 -18.16 -26.89 30.10
C VAL A 265 -18.20 -26.44 28.64
N GLN A 266 -18.96 -27.14 27.78
CA GLN A 266 -19.25 -26.71 26.42
C GLN A 266 -20.71 -26.25 26.30
N VAL A 267 -20.95 -25.07 25.73
CA VAL A 267 -22.27 -24.49 25.45
C VAL A 267 -22.46 -24.36 23.93
N GLY A 268 -23.59 -24.86 23.41
CA GLY A 268 -23.86 -24.92 21.96
C GLY A 268 -24.64 -23.74 21.37
N ASP A 269 -25.17 -23.92 20.15
CA ASP A 269 -25.90 -22.93 19.32
C ASP A 269 -27.31 -22.57 19.84
N LYS A 270 -27.56 -22.66 21.14
CA LYS A 270 -28.86 -22.42 21.78
C LYS A 270 -28.83 -21.20 22.68
N GLU A 271 -30.02 -20.73 23.05
CA GLU A 271 -30.17 -19.61 23.96
C GLU A 271 -30.26 -20.10 25.41
N LEU A 272 -29.36 -19.58 26.25
CA LEU A 272 -29.46 -19.59 27.70
C LEU A 272 -29.93 -18.20 28.13
N ARG A 273 -31.13 -18.12 28.71
CA ARG A 273 -31.81 -16.87 29.08
C ARG A 273 -32.10 -16.84 30.58
N ALA A 274 -31.50 -15.88 31.27
CA ALA A 274 -31.79 -15.51 32.63
C ALA A 274 -32.56 -14.17 32.71
N ASP A 275 -33.56 -14.06 33.58
CA ASP A 275 -34.19 -12.76 33.83
C ASP A 275 -33.34 -11.86 34.74
N ARG A 276 -32.62 -12.47 35.68
CA ARG A 276 -31.48 -11.86 36.41
C ARG A 276 -30.21 -12.53 35.90
N ASP A 277 -29.35 -12.99 36.81
CA ASP A 277 -27.98 -13.39 36.48
C ASP A 277 -27.87 -14.72 35.73
N LEU A 278 -26.88 -14.79 34.84
CA LEU A 278 -26.45 -15.99 34.13
C LEU A 278 -24.98 -16.22 34.51
N ILE A 279 -24.72 -17.27 35.31
CA ILE A 279 -23.41 -17.56 35.87
C ILE A 279 -22.93 -18.92 35.35
N ILE A 280 -21.73 -18.99 34.76
CA ILE A 280 -21.07 -20.23 34.33
C ILE A 280 -19.65 -20.23 34.87
N HIS A 281 -19.37 -21.11 35.84
CA HIS A 281 -18.06 -21.26 36.47
C HIS A 281 -17.52 -22.67 36.18
N SER A 282 -16.26 -22.76 35.75
CA SER A 282 -15.57 -24.01 35.39
C SER A 282 -14.17 -24.04 36.00
N ALA A 283 -13.81 -25.13 36.68
CA ALA A 283 -12.45 -25.40 37.13
C ALA A 283 -11.53 -25.86 35.96
N GLY A 284 -12.11 -26.41 34.90
CA GLY A 284 -11.44 -26.64 33.62
C GLY A 284 -11.70 -25.51 32.61
N ASP A 285 -11.71 -25.85 31.32
CA ASP A 285 -12.05 -24.92 30.23
C ASP A 285 -13.53 -24.48 30.25
N LEU A 286 -13.86 -23.42 29.50
CA LEU A 286 -15.23 -23.05 29.13
C LEU A 286 -15.30 -22.66 27.64
N LYS A 287 -16.13 -23.35 26.86
CA LYS A 287 -16.24 -23.16 25.40
C LYS A 287 -17.67 -22.86 25.01
N VAL A 288 -17.94 -21.70 24.44
CA VAL A 288 -19.27 -21.27 23.97
C VAL A 288 -19.22 -21.13 22.46
N GLN A 289 -19.94 -21.98 21.73
CA GLN A 289 -19.73 -22.19 20.31
C GLN A 289 -21.04 -22.14 19.51
N GLY A 290 -21.16 -21.11 18.68
CA GLY A 290 -22.09 -21.06 17.56
C GLY A 290 -21.61 -21.89 16.36
N ASN A 291 -22.42 -21.95 15.31
CA ASN A 291 -22.09 -22.58 14.03
C ASN A 291 -22.34 -21.61 12.86
N ASP A 292 -22.02 -22.05 11.64
CA ASP A 292 -22.11 -21.29 10.38
C ASP A 292 -23.50 -20.68 10.08
N LYS A 293 -24.55 -21.14 10.78
CA LYS A 293 -25.94 -20.69 10.62
C LYS A 293 -26.52 -20.03 11.89
N ARG A 294 -25.90 -20.18 13.06
CA ARG A 294 -26.47 -19.77 14.36
C ARG A 294 -25.41 -19.38 15.39
N GLN A 295 -25.52 -18.15 15.88
CA GLN A 295 -24.87 -17.67 17.09
C GLN A 295 -25.32 -18.45 18.34
N ALA A 296 -24.38 -18.81 19.22
CA ALA A 296 -24.69 -19.23 20.59
C ALA A 296 -25.16 -17.99 21.39
N ARG A 297 -26.19 -18.09 22.25
CA ARG A 297 -26.80 -16.91 22.87
C ARG A 297 -26.83 -16.99 24.39
N LEU A 298 -26.21 -16.01 25.04
CA LEU A 298 -26.17 -15.84 26.49
C LEU A 298 -26.87 -14.52 26.84
N VAL A 299 -28.01 -14.58 27.53
CA VAL A 299 -28.83 -13.40 27.81
C VAL A 299 -29.17 -13.31 29.30
N SER A 300 -28.84 -12.17 29.90
CA SER A 300 -29.33 -11.71 31.21
C SER A 300 -30.18 -10.46 30.99
N ASN A 301 -31.45 -10.47 31.42
CA ASN A 301 -32.35 -9.33 31.17
C ASN A 301 -32.14 -8.16 32.15
N THR A 302 -31.65 -8.40 33.37
CA THR A 302 -31.47 -7.35 34.40
C THR A 302 -30.23 -7.50 35.29
N GLY A 303 -29.62 -8.69 35.32
CA GLY A 303 -28.46 -9.01 36.17
C GLY A 303 -27.15 -9.08 35.41
N LYS A 304 -26.14 -9.76 35.97
CA LYS A 304 -24.86 -9.96 35.29
C LYS A 304 -24.77 -11.26 34.47
N LEU A 305 -23.93 -11.24 33.44
CA LEU A 305 -23.40 -12.43 32.78
C LEU A 305 -21.97 -12.65 33.30
N ASP A 306 -21.74 -13.76 34.00
CA ASP A 306 -20.49 -14.08 34.70
C ASP A 306 -19.96 -15.41 34.16
N LEU A 307 -18.85 -15.35 33.43
CA LEU A 307 -18.20 -16.49 32.78
C LEU A 307 -16.78 -16.66 33.34
N LYS A 308 -16.55 -17.71 34.13
CA LYS A 308 -15.23 -18.04 34.70
C LYS A 308 -14.76 -19.42 34.22
N ALA A 309 -13.52 -19.48 33.74
CA ALA A 309 -12.73 -20.70 33.60
C ALA A 309 -11.43 -20.54 34.38
N ASP A 310 -10.99 -21.57 35.11
CA ASP A 310 -9.60 -21.64 35.58
C ASP A 310 -8.68 -22.27 34.52
N GLY A 311 -9.26 -22.98 33.54
CA GLY A 311 -8.64 -23.32 32.24
C GLY A 311 -8.77 -22.20 31.20
N ASP A 312 -8.78 -22.59 29.92
CA ASP A 312 -8.97 -21.65 28.79
C ASP A 312 -10.46 -21.31 28.60
N LEU A 313 -10.76 -20.09 28.14
CA LEU A 313 -12.12 -19.63 27.84
C LEU A 313 -12.22 -19.20 26.38
N GLN A 314 -13.10 -19.84 25.61
CA GLN A 314 -13.23 -19.64 24.17
C GLN A 314 -14.69 -19.30 23.81
N LEU A 315 -14.89 -18.19 23.09
CA LEU A 315 -16.18 -17.70 22.63
C LEU A 315 -16.17 -17.61 21.09
N THR A 316 -16.72 -18.59 20.40
CA THR A 316 -16.73 -18.67 18.92
C THR A 316 -18.14 -18.42 18.38
N HIS A 317 -18.33 -17.34 17.61
CA HIS A 317 -19.64 -16.86 17.17
C HIS A 317 -20.70 -16.84 18.30
N ALA A 318 -20.33 -16.28 19.44
CA ALA A 318 -21.20 -16.16 20.61
C ALA A 318 -21.78 -14.74 20.73
N HIS A 319 -23.02 -14.62 21.18
CA HIS A 319 -23.72 -13.36 21.45
C HIS A 319 -24.11 -13.27 22.93
N GLY A 320 -23.39 -12.44 23.69
CA GLY A 320 -23.69 -12.12 25.08
C GLY A 320 -24.42 -10.78 25.22
N LYS A 321 -25.54 -10.75 25.94
CA LYS A 321 -26.16 -9.51 26.41
C LYS A 321 -26.45 -9.58 27.92
N ALA A 322 -26.05 -8.55 28.66
CA ALA A 322 -26.41 -8.37 30.06
C ALA A 322 -26.40 -6.89 30.46
N ARG A 323 -26.76 -6.57 31.71
CA ARG A 323 -26.45 -5.26 32.27
C ARG A 323 -24.94 -5.09 32.47
N GLN A 324 -24.31 -6.11 33.05
CA GLN A 324 -22.86 -6.19 33.27
C GLN A 324 -22.35 -7.54 32.78
N ILE A 325 -21.20 -7.56 32.12
CA ILE A 325 -20.56 -8.77 31.60
C ILE A 325 -19.16 -8.90 32.20
N GLU A 326 -18.90 -10.02 32.87
CA GLU A 326 -17.62 -10.38 33.45
C GLU A 326 -17.15 -11.70 32.81
N VAL A 327 -15.96 -11.69 32.21
CA VAL A 327 -15.35 -12.88 31.59
C VAL A 327 -13.93 -13.02 32.12
N HIS A 328 -13.62 -14.17 32.73
CA HIS A 328 -12.35 -14.42 33.41
C HIS A 328 -11.82 -15.81 33.05
N SER A 329 -10.67 -15.85 32.39
CA SER A 329 -9.87 -17.06 32.18
C SER A 329 -8.66 -17.05 33.12
N GLY A 330 -8.37 -18.18 33.76
CA GLY A 330 -7.12 -18.41 34.49
C GLY A 330 -5.91 -18.59 33.55
N LYS A 331 -6.17 -18.86 32.26
CA LYS A 331 -5.18 -19.02 31.19
C LYS A 331 -5.54 -18.09 30.02
N LYS A 332 -5.75 -18.62 28.80
CA LYS A 332 -6.07 -17.84 27.60
C LYS A 332 -7.56 -17.53 27.52
N LEU A 333 -7.89 -16.30 27.13
CA LEU A 333 -9.25 -15.90 26.72
C LEU A 333 -9.24 -15.60 25.23
N SER A 334 -10.06 -16.29 24.44
CA SER A 334 -10.21 -16.01 23.00
C SER A 334 -11.66 -15.78 22.59
N LEU A 335 -11.87 -14.74 21.78
CA LEU A 335 -13.13 -14.43 21.11
C LEU A 335 -12.87 -14.55 19.60
N ASP A 336 -13.13 -15.75 19.08
CA ASP A 336 -12.73 -16.17 17.73
C ASP A 336 -13.94 -16.25 16.78
N THR A 337 -13.66 -16.45 15.49
CA THR A 337 -14.65 -16.47 14.42
C THR A 337 -15.10 -17.89 14.06
N ALA A 338 -16.34 -18.02 13.57
CA ALA A 338 -16.77 -19.19 12.79
C ALA A 338 -16.83 -18.81 11.31
N THR A 339 -16.27 -19.64 10.42
CA THR A 339 -16.36 -19.41 8.97
C THR A 339 -17.67 -19.95 8.41
N ARG A 340 -18.39 -19.13 7.64
CA ARG A 340 -19.52 -19.55 6.80
C ARG A 340 -19.12 -19.51 5.34
N GLU A 341 -19.15 -20.64 4.67
CA GLU A 341 -18.90 -20.76 3.23
C GLU A 341 -20.23 -20.79 2.44
N GLN A 342 -20.25 -20.13 1.29
CA GLN A 342 -21.34 -20.19 0.32
C GLN A 342 -20.76 -20.30 -1.09
N VAL A 343 -21.09 -21.39 -1.80
CA VAL A 343 -20.75 -21.61 -3.21
C VAL A 343 -21.97 -21.32 -4.08
N THR A 344 -21.79 -20.65 -5.20
CA THR A 344 -22.83 -20.36 -6.20
C THR A 344 -22.28 -20.62 -7.61
N ASP A 345 -22.96 -21.46 -8.37
CA ASP A 345 -22.62 -21.76 -9.77
C ASP A 345 -23.58 -21.07 -10.74
N ALA A 346 -23.01 -20.41 -11.76
CA ALA A 346 -23.71 -19.71 -12.82
C ALA A 346 -23.31 -20.27 -14.20
N PRO A 347 -23.88 -21.41 -14.62
CA PRO A 347 -23.62 -21.99 -15.94
C PRO A 347 -24.34 -21.21 -17.05
N VAL A 348 -23.66 -21.01 -18.17
CA VAL A 348 -24.20 -20.36 -19.39
C VAL A 348 -24.05 -21.33 -20.56
N ASN A 349 -25.14 -21.63 -21.26
CA ASN A 349 -25.11 -22.40 -22.50
C ASN A 349 -26.23 -21.92 -23.45
N TRP A 350 -25.86 -21.43 -24.64
CA TRP A 350 -26.78 -21.18 -25.74
C TRP A 350 -26.10 -21.27 -27.10
N ALA A 351 -26.89 -21.52 -28.15
CA ALA A 351 -26.45 -21.46 -29.54
C ALA A 351 -27.54 -20.89 -30.45
N LYS A 352 -27.15 -20.01 -31.40
CA LYS A 352 -27.96 -19.56 -32.53
C LYS A 352 -27.62 -20.41 -33.75
N GLN A 353 -28.62 -20.77 -34.54
CA GLN A 353 -28.47 -21.65 -35.70
C GLN A 353 -29.20 -21.09 -36.93
N TRP A 354 -28.62 -21.29 -38.11
CA TRP A 354 -29.24 -21.03 -39.41
C TRP A 354 -29.14 -22.31 -40.25
N LEU A 355 -30.28 -22.84 -40.70
CA LEU A 355 -30.37 -24.10 -41.47
C LEU A 355 -29.47 -25.22 -40.89
N PHE A 356 -29.62 -25.49 -39.59
CA PHE A 356 -28.89 -26.49 -38.80
C PHE A 356 -27.38 -26.20 -38.57
N ILE A 357 -26.81 -25.16 -39.17
CA ILE A 357 -25.45 -24.70 -38.92
C ILE A 357 -25.45 -23.76 -37.70
N PRO A 358 -24.68 -24.03 -36.62
CA PRO A 358 -24.51 -23.07 -35.54
C PRO A 358 -23.72 -21.85 -36.04
N THR A 359 -24.34 -20.68 -36.01
CA THR A 359 -23.70 -19.42 -36.42
C THR A 359 -22.99 -18.74 -35.26
N GLU A 360 -23.45 -18.97 -34.03
CA GLU A 360 -22.93 -18.33 -32.83
C GLU A 360 -23.25 -19.21 -31.62
N SER A 361 -22.31 -19.42 -30.70
CA SER A 361 -22.54 -20.17 -29.48
C SER A 361 -21.73 -19.64 -28.31
N HIS A 362 -22.24 -19.82 -27.10
CA HIS A 362 -21.53 -19.46 -25.88
C HIS A 362 -21.78 -20.53 -24.82
N GLU A 363 -20.71 -21.13 -24.33
CA GLU A 363 -20.71 -22.16 -23.29
C GLU A 363 -19.73 -21.75 -22.20
N GLY A 364 -20.11 -21.86 -20.93
CA GLY A 364 -19.23 -21.54 -19.82
C GLY A 364 -19.85 -21.80 -18.44
N ASN A 365 -19.04 -21.65 -17.40
CA ASN A 365 -19.48 -21.67 -16.02
C ASN A 365 -18.67 -20.65 -15.20
N ALA A 366 -19.35 -19.94 -14.30
CA ALA A 366 -18.73 -19.16 -13.26
C ALA A 366 -19.08 -19.73 -11.89
N THR A 367 -18.08 -20.13 -11.11
CA THR A 367 -18.24 -20.60 -9.72
C THR A 367 -17.72 -19.52 -8.78
N GLN A 368 -18.59 -19.07 -7.88
CA GLN A 368 -18.28 -18.06 -6.86
C GLN A 368 -18.31 -18.72 -5.47
N THR A 369 -17.20 -18.65 -4.73
CA THR A 369 -17.09 -19.15 -3.35
C THR A 369 -16.81 -17.98 -2.40
N SER A 370 -17.77 -17.64 -1.54
CA SER A 370 -17.57 -16.63 -0.50
C SER A 370 -17.43 -17.26 0.87
N ARG A 371 -16.44 -16.82 1.66
CA ARG A 371 -16.23 -17.23 3.05
C ARG A 371 -16.32 -16.02 3.96
N GLN A 372 -17.25 -16.04 4.90
CA GLN A 372 -17.49 -14.94 5.84
C GLN A 372 -17.13 -15.34 7.27
N GLN A 373 -16.38 -14.49 7.95
CA GLN A 373 -16.04 -14.61 9.37
C GLN A 373 -17.22 -14.15 10.22
N LEU A 374 -17.67 -15.02 11.12
CA LEU A 374 -18.74 -14.74 12.07
C LEU A 374 -18.12 -14.64 13.48
N GLY A 375 -17.72 -13.43 13.86
CA GLY A 375 -17.13 -13.14 15.17
C GLY A 375 -18.14 -13.19 16.32
N SER A 376 -17.63 -13.02 17.54
CA SER A 376 -18.40 -12.93 18.78
C SER A 376 -18.75 -11.49 19.16
N ARG A 377 -19.95 -11.29 19.71
CA ARG A 377 -20.52 -9.99 20.09
C ARG A 377 -20.94 -9.96 21.56
N LEU A 378 -20.42 -9.03 22.35
CA LEU A 378 -20.76 -8.84 23.76
C LEU A 378 -21.28 -7.41 23.98
N VAL A 379 -22.49 -7.29 24.55
CA VAL A 379 -23.18 -6.00 24.77
C VAL A 379 -23.58 -5.86 26.23
N ALA A 380 -22.96 -4.90 26.93
CA ALA A 380 -23.25 -4.55 28.32
C ALA A 380 -23.92 -3.17 28.42
N GLU A 381 -25.00 -3.08 29.19
CA GLU A 381 -25.73 -1.82 29.43
C GLU A 381 -25.04 -0.90 30.48
N ASP A 382 -23.94 -1.36 31.08
CA ASP A 382 -23.09 -0.62 32.03
C ASP A 382 -21.61 -0.98 31.79
N SER A 383 -21.17 -2.18 32.18
CA SER A 383 -19.74 -2.56 32.13
C SER A 383 -19.46 -3.93 31.52
N LEU A 384 -18.37 -4.02 30.75
CA LEU A 384 -17.82 -5.24 30.15
C LEU A 384 -16.35 -5.37 30.59
N SER A 385 -16.02 -6.47 31.28
CA SER A 385 -14.67 -6.77 31.75
C SER A 385 -14.20 -8.12 31.23
N LEU A 386 -13.16 -8.12 30.40
CA LEU A 386 -12.47 -9.32 29.92
C LEU A 386 -11.11 -9.44 30.62
N LYS A 387 -10.84 -10.59 31.25
CA LYS A 387 -9.56 -10.88 31.92
C LYS A 387 -9.01 -12.26 31.51
N ALA A 388 -7.76 -12.28 31.06
CA ALA A 388 -6.95 -13.49 30.87
C ALA A 388 -5.82 -13.55 31.92
N GLY A 389 -5.49 -14.77 32.37
CA GLY A 389 -4.31 -15.03 33.21
C GLY A 389 -3.03 -15.14 32.38
N THR A 390 -3.14 -15.65 31.15
CA THR A 390 -2.12 -15.52 30.11
C THR A 390 -2.64 -14.56 29.02
N ASP A 391 -2.93 -15.05 27.81
CA ASP A 391 -3.16 -14.20 26.63
C ASP A 391 -4.64 -13.85 26.39
N LEU A 392 -4.89 -12.67 25.82
CA LEU A 392 -6.20 -12.23 25.34
C LEU A 392 -6.18 -12.08 23.81
N HIS A 393 -7.05 -12.82 23.11
CA HIS A 393 -7.14 -12.86 21.65
C HIS A 393 -8.54 -12.46 21.17
N LEU A 394 -8.65 -11.42 20.34
CA LEU A 394 -9.91 -10.93 19.78
C LEU A 394 -9.81 -10.86 18.25
N THR A 395 -10.67 -11.61 17.51
CA THR A 395 -10.72 -11.56 16.04
C THR A 395 -12.14 -11.25 15.52
N ALA A 396 -12.28 -10.22 14.69
CA ALA A 396 -13.55 -9.69 14.15
C ALA A 396 -14.66 -9.52 15.22
N THR A 397 -14.29 -9.15 16.44
CA THR A 397 -15.19 -9.08 17.60
C THR A 397 -16.03 -7.81 17.63
N GLN A 398 -17.12 -7.81 18.40
CA GLN A 398 -17.91 -6.61 18.67
C GLN A 398 -18.17 -6.47 20.17
N LEU A 399 -17.44 -5.59 20.84
CA LEU A 399 -17.52 -5.35 22.29
C LEU A 399 -18.14 -3.98 22.54
N GLU A 400 -19.25 -3.91 23.26
CA GLU A 400 -19.98 -2.67 23.53
C GLU A 400 -20.33 -2.56 25.02
N ALA A 401 -19.95 -1.46 25.68
CA ALA A 401 -20.30 -1.19 27.09
C ALA A 401 -20.50 0.30 27.38
N ASP A 402 -21.71 0.71 27.75
CA ASP A 402 -22.08 2.13 27.83
C ASP A 402 -21.22 2.96 28.81
N ASN A 403 -20.76 2.38 29.92
CA ASN A 403 -19.96 3.08 30.92
C ASN A 403 -18.47 2.71 30.87
N ALA A 404 -18.13 1.41 30.96
CA ALA A 404 -16.74 0.96 31.04
C ALA A 404 -16.46 -0.37 30.31
N LEU A 405 -15.47 -0.34 29.42
CA LEU A 405 -14.87 -1.52 28.77
C LEU A 405 -13.45 -1.72 29.34
N GLN A 406 -13.22 -2.84 30.02
CA GLN A 406 -11.93 -3.19 30.61
C GLN A 406 -11.38 -4.48 30.01
N LEU A 407 -10.13 -4.45 29.56
CA LEU A 407 -9.43 -5.54 28.89
C LEU A 407 -8.11 -5.79 29.65
N ARG A 408 -7.92 -6.97 30.24
CA ARG A 408 -6.69 -7.31 30.97
C ARG A 408 -6.11 -8.63 30.49
N SER A 409 -4.82 -8.62 30.17
CA SER A 409 -4.03 -9.80 29.81
C SER A 409 -2.81 -9.89 30.73
N GLY A 410 -2.55 -11.06 31.31
CA GLY A 410 -1.32 -11.34 32.05
C GLY A 410 -0.11 -11.55 31.14
N GLY A 411 -0.36 -11.91 29.87
CA GLY A 411 0.63 -12.07 28.81
C GLY A 411 0.36 -11.11 27.63
N LYS A 412 0.30 -11.67 26.42
CA LYS A 412 0.07 -10.92 25.18
C LYS A 412 -1.40 -10.50 25.05
N MET A 413 -1.66 -9.36 24.43
CA MET A 413 -3.00 -9.00 23.96
C MET A 413 -2.99 -8.82 22.44
N THR A 414 -3.96 -9.37 21.72
CA THR A 414 -4.18 -9.06 20.30
C THR A 414 -5.64 -8.70 20.02
N ILE A 415 -5.81 -7.67 19.21
CA ILE A 415 -7.10 -7.13 18.77
C ILE A 415 -7.03 -6.99 17.25
N ASP A 416 -7.32 -8.08 16.57
CA ASP A 416 -7.11 -8.23 15.13
C ASP A 416 -8.45 -8.21 14.38
N ALA A 417 -8.41 -7.75 13.13
CA ALA A 417 -9.51 -7.96 12.18
C ALA A 417 -9.58 -9.42 11.72
N GLY A 418 -10.78 -9.88 11.33
CA GLY A 418 -10.92 -11.09 10.52
C GLY A 418 -10.79 -10.77 9.03
N VAL A 419 -10.65 -11.81 8.20
CA VAL A 419 -10.63 -11.69 6.73
C VAL A 419 -11.79 -12.49 6.13
N ASP A 420 -12.72 -11.80 5.46
CA ASP A 420 -13.74 -12.40 4.61
C ASP A 420 -13.13 -12.62 3.20
N THR A 421 -13.25 -13.81 2.62
CA THR A 421 -12.68 -14.12 1.30
C THR A 421 -13.76 -14.31 0.22
N LEU A 422 -13.38 -14.04 -1.03
CA LEU A 422 -14.20 -14.25 -2.22
C LEU A 422 -13.33 -14.82 -3.34
N ASP A 423 -13.56 -16.09 -3.68
CA ASP A 423 -12.99 -16.74 -4.86
C ASP A 423 -14.01 -16.68 -6.01
N ILE A 424 -13.56 -16.34 -7.22
CA ILE A 424 -14.34 -16.42 -8.46
C ILE A 424 -13.50 -17.16 -9.50
N ALA A 425 -14.05 -18.25 -10.05
CA ALA A 425 -13.47 -18.96 -11.20
C ALA A 425 -14.45 -18.88 -12.38
N GLU A 426 -14.03 -18.32 -13.50
CA GLU A 426 -14.77 -18.24 -14.77
C GLU A 426 -14.05 -19.06 -15.84
N GLN A 427 -14.74 -20.00 -16.48
CA GLN A 427 -14.29 -20.61 -17.73
C GLN A 427 -15.38 -20.46 -18.78
N SER A 428 -15.07 -19.82 -19.91
CA SER A 428 -16.04 -19.61 -20.99
C SER A 428 -15.42 -19.72 -22.40
N THR A 429 -16.19 -20.26 -23.34
CA THR A 429 -15.87 -20.32 -24.76
C THR A 429 -17.01 -19.64 -25.53
N HIS A 430 -16.69 -18.57 -26.24
CA HIS A 430 -17.56 -17.98 -27.26
C HIS A 430 -17.07 -18.35 -28.66
N ARG A 431 -18.00 -18.62 -29.57
CA ARG A 431 -17.73 -18.84 -30.99
C ARG A 431 -18.72 -18.03 -31.83
N CYS A 432 -18.24 -17.35 -32.85
CA CYS A 432 -19.06 -16.60 -33.79
C CYS A 432 -18.53 -16.85 -35.21
N TYR A 433 -19.33 -17.46 -36.07
CA TYR A 433 -18.94 -17.98 -37.38
C TYR A 433 -17.68 -18.87 -37.35
N LEU A 434 -16.51 -18.30 -37.68
CA LEU A 434 -15.22 -18.98 -37.68
C LEU A 434 -14.32 -18.57 -36.49
N ASP A 435 -14.70 -17.51 -35.78
CA ASP A 435 -13.91 -16.92 -34.70
C ASP A 435 -14.22 -17.60 -33.36
N ARG A 436 -13.21 -17.67 -32.49
CA ARG A 436 -13.31 -18.27 -31.15
C ARG A 436 -12.57 -17.42 -30.13
N THR A 437 -13.25 -17.10 -29.03
CA THR A 437 -12.63 -16.55 -27.81
C THR A 437 -12.78 -17.56 -26.69
N ASP A 438 -11.65 -17.99 -26.15
CA ASP A 438 -11.54 -18.77 -24.92
C ASP A 438 -11.15 -17.84 -23.77
N ILE A 439 -11.77 -18.01 -22.61
CA ILE A 439 -11.50 -17.29 -21.36
C ILE A 439 -11.32 -18.32 -20.25
N ASP A 440 -10.24 -18.19 -19.50
CA ASP A 440 -10.06 -18.77 -18.17
C ASP A 440 -9.67 -17.63 -17.21
N SER A 441 -10.36 -17.51 -16.09
CA SER A 441 -10.16 -16.39 -15.16
C SER A 441 -10.34 -16.85 -13.73
N GLN A 442 -9.40 -16.46 -12.87
CA GLN A 442 -9.43 -16.73 -11.43
C GLN A 442 -9.22 -15.41 -10.69
N ALA A 443 -10.07 -15.11 -9.71
CA ALA A 443 -9.92 -13.96 -8.83
C ALA A 443 -10.10 -14.38 -7.37
N HIS A 444 -9.26 -13.85 -6.51
CA HIS A 444 -9.27 -14.06 -5.07
C HIS A 444 -9.18 -12.70 -4.38
N THR A 445 -10.18 -12.39 -3.57
CA THR A 445 -10.31 -11.13 -2.84
C THR A 445 -10.37 -11.40 -1.34
N GLU A 446 -9.50 -10.76 -0.57
CA GLU A 446 -9.49 -10.71 0.89
C GLU A 446 -9.99 -9.35 1.38
N ARG A 447 -11.04 -9.30 2.21
CA ARG A 447 -11.57 -8.06 2.81
C ARG A 447 -11.53 -8.05 4.33
N VAL A 448 -11.17 -6.90 4.89
CA VAL A 448 -10.90 -6.71 6.33
C VAL A 448 -12.19 -6.50 7.11
N LYS A 449 -12.39 -7.32 8.15
CA LYS A 449 -13.53 -7.29 9.06
C LYS A 449 -13.08 -6.86 10.46
N ALA A 450 -13.10 -5.55 10.69
CA ALA A 450 -12.58 -4.92 11.89
C ALA A 450 -13.18 -5.46 13.20
N SER A 451 -12.32 -5.81 14.17
CA SER A 451 -12.76 -5.90 15.58
C SER A 451 -13.18 -4.51 16.06
N THR A 452 -14.39 -4.38 16.59
CA THR A 452 -14.99 -3.10 17.01
C THR A 452 -15.22 -3.09 18.51
N LEU A 453 -14.58 -2.16 19.21
CA LEU A 453 -14.63 -1.99 20.66
C LEU A 453 -15.20 -0.60 20.99
N LYS A 454 -16.32 -0.53 21.70
CA LYS A 454 -17.01 0.73 22.03
C LYS A 454 -17.32 0.85 23.52
N GLY A 455 -17.18 2.06 24.07
CA GLY A 455 -17.78 2.34 25.38
C GLY A 455 -17.73 3.78 25.89
N GLY A 456 -18.02 3.95 27.18
CA GLY A 456 -17.83 5.23 27.87
C GLY A 456 -16.35 5.53 28.10
N THR A 457 -15.66 4.60 28.77
CA THR A 457 -14.21 4.58 29.02
C THR A 457 -13.69 3.21 28.58
N LEU A 458 -12.60 3.17 27.81
CA LEU A 458 -11.92 1.94 27.37
C LEU A 458 -10.53 1.90 28.00
N ILE A 459 -10.23 0.85 28.77
CA ILE A 459 -8.90 0.62 29.37
C ILE A 459 -8.43 -0.78 28.98
N ALA A 460 -7.27 -0.88 28.34
CA ALA A 460 -6.62 -2.14 28.00
C ALA A 460 -5.20 -2.21 28.60
N SER A 461 -4.88 -3.30 29.30
CA SER A 461 -3.55 -3.52 29.90
C SER A 461 -3.01 -4.92 29.59
N ALA A 462 -1.78 -5.01 29.07
CA ALA A 462 -1.10 -6.26 28.75
C ALA A 462 0.21 -6.42 29.54
N GLY A 463 0.40 -7.59 30.16
CA GLY A 463 1.63 -7.97 30.87
C GLY A 463 2.83 -8.27 29.96
N ALA A 464 2.60 -8.37 28.64
CA ALA A 464 3.62 -8.42 27.60
C ALA A 464 3.24 -7.49 26.43
N ASP A 465 3.53 -7.89 25.18
CA ASP A 465 3.20 -7.13 23.97
C ASP A 465 1.66 -6.98 23.79
N MET A 466 1.24 -5.82 23.27
CA MET A 466 -0.12 -5.55 22.79
C MET A 466 -0.10 -5.26 21.28
N GLN A 467 -1.00 -5.90 20.53
CA GLN A 467 -1.15 -5.74 19.09
C GLN A 467 -2.60 -5.34 18.76
N ILE A 468 -2.76 -4.34 17.91
CA ILE A 468 -4.03 -3.87 17.37
C ILE A 468 -3.87 -3.76 15.85
N SER A 469 -4.66 -4.52 15.09
CA SER A 469 -4.55 -4.61 13.62
C SER A 469 -5.92 -4.53 12.94
N GLY A 470 -6.13 -3.50 12.12
CA GLY A 470 -7.41 -3.22 11.44
C GLY A 470 -8.61 -3.06 12.37
N ALA A 471 -8.39 -2.75 13.65
CA ALA A 471 -9.45 -2.67 14.66
C ALA A 471 -9.95 -1.24 14.87
N ARG A 472 -11.14 -1.10 15.45
CA ARG A 472 -11.80 0.18 15.70
C ARG A 472 -12.18 0.32 17.17
N LEU A 473 -11.48 1.20 17.89
CA LEU A 473 -11.68 1.51 19.30
C LEU A 473 -12.34 2.90 19.41
N GLU A 474 -13.53 2.96 20.01
CA GLU A 474 -14.30 4.19 20.22
C GLU A 474 -14.64 4.39 21.71
N ALA A 475 -14.31 5.53 22.32
CA ALA A 475 -14.70 5.80 23.71
C ALA A 475 -15.17 7.25 23.98
N ARG A 476 -16.36 7.40 24.55
CA ARG A 476 -17.01 8.71 24.78
C ARG A 476 -16.24 9.63 25.75
N LYS A 477 -15.30 9.11 26.54
CA LYS A 477 -14.47 9.86 27.51
C LYS A 477 -12.97 9.67 27.27
N GLN A 478 -12.49 8.43 27.31
CA GLN A 478 -11.06 8.12 27.22
C GLN A 478 -10.78 6.72 26.66
N VAL A 479 -9.68 6.59 25.91
CA VAL A 479 -8.97 5.32 25.65
C VAL A 479 -7.63 5.36 26.38
N GLU A 480 -7.33 4.30 27.13
CA GLU A 480 -6.03 4.08 27.77
C GLU A 480 -5.51 2.69 27.36
N LEU A 481 -4.35 2.64 26.71
CA LEU A 481 -3.67 1.41 26.30
C LEU A 481 -2.30 1.33 26.98
N ASP A 482 -2.06 0.27 27.76
CA ASP A 482 -0.83 0.07 28.55
C ASP A 482 -0.20 -1.30 28.25
N ALA A 483 1.03 -1.34 27.74
CA ALA A 483 1.74 -2.57 27.40
C ALA A 483 3.10 -2.65 28.11
N LYS A 484 3.38 -3.79 28.77
CA LYS A 484 4.68 -4.07 29.39
C LYS A 484 5.71 -4.65 28.42
N GLY A 485 5.25 -5.15 27.27
CA GLY A 485 6.04 -5.28 26.06
C GLY A 485 5.86 -4.05 25.15
N ALA A 486 5.95 -4.26 23.83
CA ALA A 486 5.62 -3.24 22.84
C ALA A 486 4.10 -3.08 22.65
N LEU A 487 3.66 -1.87 22.30
CA LEU A 487 2.33 -1.57 21.81
C LEU A 487 2.41 -1.32 20.29
N ARG A 488 1.78 -2.17 19.48
CA ARG A 488 1.70 -2.02 18.01
C ARG A 488 0.27 -1.71 17.58
N ILE A 489 0.09 -0.60 16.89
CA ILE A 489 -1.18 -0.14 16.31
C ILE A 489 -0.94 -0.04 14.79
N GLU A 490 -1.34 -1.06 14.05
CA GLU A 490 -0.95 -1.26 12.65
C GLU A 490 -2.20 -1.39 11.77
N SER A 491 -2.06 -1.09 10.48
CA SER A 491 -3.09 -1.39 9.50
C SER A 491 -3.22 -2.90 9.27
N ALA A 492 -4.45 -3.37 9.12
CA ALA A 492 -4.70 -4.67 8.50
C ALA A 492 -4.62 -4.54 6.97
N VAL A 493 -4.53 -5.67 6.28
CA VAL A 493 -4.28 -5.75 4.85
C VAL A 493 -5.45 -6.42 4.14
N GLU A 494 -5.95 -5.78 3.09
CA GLU A 494 -6.80 -6.38 2.05
C GLU A 494 -5.92 -6.75 0.86
N ASN A 495 -6.15 -7.90 0.24
CA ASN A 495 -5.43 -8.36 -0.94
C ASN A 495 -6.41 -8.75 -2.04
N ASP A 496 -6.20 -8.23 -3.25
CA ASP A 496 -6.90 -8.65 -4.47
C ASP A 496 -5.87 -9.28 -5.42
N HIS A 497 -6.07 -10.54 -5.78
CA HIS A 497 -5.30 -11.22 -6.82
C HIS A 497 -6.23 -11.68 -7.94
N ALA A 498 -5.91 -11.34 -9.18
CA ALA A 498 -6.63 -11.82 -10.36
C ALA A 498 -5.67 -12.33 -11.43
N GLN A 499 -6.05 -13.41 -12.09
CA GLN A 499 -5.42 -13.93 -13.29
C GLN A 499 -6.49 -14.15 -14.37
N ARG A 500 -6.18 -13.84 -15.62
CA ARG A 500 -7.08 -14.01 -16.77
C ARG A 500 -6.30 -14.34 -18.03
N THR A 501 -6.49 -15.55 -18.54
CA THR A 501 -6.02 -15.98 -19.85
C THR A 501 -7.15 -15.79 -20.87
N THR A 502 -6.93 -14.95 -21.87
CA THR A 502 -7.85 -14.75 -23.00
C THR A 502 -7.21 -15.26 -24.30
N GLY A 503 -7.70 -16.37 -24.82
CA GLY A 503 -7.26 -16.99 -26.07
C GLY A 503 -8.20 -16.67 -27.23
N LYS A 504 -7.86 -15.66 -28.03
CA LYS A 504 -8.57 -15.28 -29.26
C LYS A 504 -8.01 -16.01 -30.48
N ARG A 505 -8.91 -16.36 -31.40
CA ARG A 505 -8.64 -17.00 -32.69
C ARG A 505 -9.58 -16.38 -33.71
N GLU A 506 -9.08 -15.53 -34.59
CA GLU A 506 -9.90 -14.65 -35.43
C GLU A 506 -9.44 -14.70 -36.90
N PHE A 507 -10.38 -14.66 -37.84
CA PHE A 507 -10.12 -14.55 -39.27
C PHE A 507 -10.02 -13.08 -39.69
N VAL A 508 -8.78 -12.59 -39.80
CA VAL A 508 -8.50 -11.19 -40.12
C VAL A 508 -8.54 -10.94 -41.62
N ALA A 509 -9.40 -10.01 -42.05
CA ALA A 509 -9.47 -9.52 -43.42
C ALA A 509 -9.23 -8.01 -43.45
N SER A 510 -8.31 -7.56 -44.29
CA SER A 510 -7.99 -6.13 -44.46
C SER A 510 -7.71 -5.78 -45.91
N ALA A 511 -8.04 -4.56 -46.31
CA ALA A 511 -7.74 -4.02 -47.63
C ALA A 511 -7.32 -2.55 -47.52
N GLY A 512 -6.27 -2.16 -48.23
CA GLY A 512 -5.71 -0.80 -48.14
C GLY A 512 -4.69 -0.51 -49.23
N LYS A 513 -4.04 0.65 -49.15
CA LYS A 513 -2.93 1.05 -50.02
C LYS A 513 -1.64 0.39 -49.52
N ALA A 514 -0.84 -0.20 -50.41
CA ALA A 514 0.33 -1.01 -50.02
C ALA A 514 1.47 -0.15 -49.42
N ALA A 515 1.60 1.10 -49.87
CA ALA A 515 2.42 2.14 -49.28
C ALA A 515 1.71 3.52 -49.42
N PRO A 516 2.04 4.54 -48.60
CA PRO A 516 1.34 5.84 -48.62
C PRO A 516 1.25 6.49 -50.00
N ASP A 517 2.26 6.33 -50.85
CA ASP A 517 2.37 7.00 -52.16
C ASP A 517 2.15 6.07 -53.37
N SER A 518 2.03 4.75 -53.17
CA SER A 518 1.96 3.79 -54.29
C SER A 518 0.57 3.68 -54.94
N GLU A 519 0.46 3.63 -56.27
CA GLU A 519 -0.75 3.19 -57.00
C GLU A 519 -1.06 1.68 -56.84
N GLN A 520 -0.55 1.05 -55.76
CA GLN A 520 -0.73 -0.35 -55.40
C GLN A 520 -1.64 -0.47 -54.17
N TYR A 521 -2.57 -1.43 -54.24
CA TYR A 521 -3.43 -1.85 -53.14
C TYR A 521 -3.00 -3.23 -52.66
N SER A 522 -3.17 -3.50 -51.38
CA SER A 522 -2.98 -4.81 -50.77
C SER A 522 -4.28 -5.26 -50.09
N ALA A 523 -4.76 -6.45 -50.43
CA ALA A 523 -5.79 -7.16 -49.69
C ALA A 523 -5.14 -8.35 -48.97
N LYS A 524 -5.40 -8.50 -47.66
CA LYS A 524 -4.90 -9.61 -46.86
C LYS A 524 -6.07 -10.36 -46.22
N VAL A 525 -6.01 -11.68 -46.26
CA VAL A 525 -6.92 -12.59 -45.56
C VAL A 525 -6.09 -13.61 -44.81
N GLY A 526 -6.23 -13.65 -43.49
CA GLY A 526 -5.39 -14.46 -42.63
C GLY A 526 -6.09 -15.00 -41.40
N TYR A 527 -5.32 -15.74 -40.61
CA TYR A 527 -5.72 -16.29 -39.33
C TYR A 527 -4.75 -15.81 -38.27
N GLU A 528 -5.28 -15.25 -37.19
CA GLU A 528 -4.49 -14.78 -36.05
C GLU A 528 -4.94 -15.47 -34.76
N LYS A 529 -3.97 -15.95 -33.98
CA LYS A 529 -4.12 -16.31 -32.58
C LYS A 529 -3.48 -15.24 -31.72
N LEU A 530 -4.27 -14.59 -30.88
CA LEU A 530 -3.80 -13.79 -29.75
C LEU A 530 -4.04 -14.59 -28.46
N GLN A 531 -2.99 -14.76 -27.65
CA GLN A 531 -3.13 -15.21 -26.27
C GLN A 531 -2.68 -14.06 -25.37
N SER A 532 -3.59 -13.55 -24.56
CA SER A 532 -3.33 -12.47 -23.60
C SER A 532 -3.44 -13.04 -22.19
N ASP A 533 -2.33 -13.09 -21.47
CA ASP A 533 -2.24 -13.58 -20.10
C ASP A 533 -2.07 -12.38 -19.15
N GLU A 534 -3.13 -12.02 -18.43
CA GLU A 534 -3.17 -10.89 -17.51
C GLU A 534 -3.12 -11.36 -16.05
N GLN A 535 -2.24 -10.77 -15.25
CA GLN A 535 -2.18 -10.92 -13.80
C GLN A 535 -2.24 -9.55 -13.13
N THR A 536 -3.10 -9.41 -12.13
CA THR A 536 -3.16 -8.25 -11.24
C THR A 536 -2.97 -8.72 -9.79
N THR A 537 -2.26 -7.93 -8.99
CA THR A 537 -2.11 -8.08 -7.54
C THR A 537 -2.18 -6.70 -6.90
N ALA A 538 -3.15 -6.46 -6.03
CA ALA A 538 -3.26 -5.25 -5.24
C ALA A 538 -3.30 -5.57 -3.75
N THR A 539 -2.73 -4.68 -2.94
CA THR A 539 -2.61 -4.79 -1.49
C THR A 539 -3.00 -3.44 -0.90
N ARG A 540 -3.93 -3.41 0.06
CA ARG A 540 -4.54 -2.18 0.58
C ARG A 540 -4.54 -2.14 2.11
N GLN A 541 -4.16 -0.99 2.66
CA GLN A 541 -3.97 -0.76 4.08
C GLN A 541 -5.24 -0.20 4.73
N VAL A 542 -5.87 -1.03 5.57
CA VAL A 542 -7.04 -0.67 6.38
C VAL A 542 -6.57 -0.33 7.79
N ALA A 543 -6.55 0.96 8.11
CA ALA A 543 -6.08 1.47 9.40
C ALA A 543 -6.74 0.80 10.62
N SER A 544 -5.94 0.60 11.66
CA SER A 544 -6.51 0.64 13.02
C SER A 544 -6.95 2.08 13.32
N SER A 545 -8.14 2.24 13.90
CA SER A 545 -8.68 3.55 14.27
C SER A 545 -8.99 3.62 15.76
N ILE A 546 -8.40 4.59 16.46
CA ILE A 546 -8.65 4.89 17.87
C ILE A 546 -9.25 6.30 17.94
N ASN A 547 -10.50 6.42 18.34
CA ASN A 547 -11.17 7.70 18.55
C ASN A 547 -11.72 7.76 20.00
N ALA A 548 -11.42 8.83 20.72
CA ALA A 548 -12.02 9.04 22.02
C ALA A 548 -12.06 10.52 22.42
N GLY A 549 -12.76 10.83 23.52
CA GLY A 549 -12.70 12.17 24.12
C GLY A 549 -11.26 12.60 24.50
N SER A 550 -10.42 11.65 24.89
CA SER A 550 -8.99 11.77 25.18
C SER A 550 -8.29 10.41 24.99
N VAL A 551 -6.99 10.38 24.67
CA VAL A 551 -6.27 9.13 24.38
C VAL A 551 -4.91 9.10 25.07
N THR A 552 -4.57 7.99 25.72
CA THR A 552 -3.25 7.73 26.30
C THR A 552 -2.72 6.38 25.83
N LEU A 553 -1.52 6.37 25.26
CA LEU A 553 -0.81 5.20 24.74
C LEU A 553 0.52 5.05 25.49
N ARG A 554 0.69 3.96 26.24
CA ARG A 554 1.92 3.65 26.97
C ARG A 554 2.51 2.30 26.58
N SER A 555 3.82 2.26 26.41
CA SER A 555 4.60 1.02 26.35
C SER A 555 5.88 1.18 27.16
N ASP A 556 6.21 0.20 28.01
CA ASP A 556 7.49 0.20 28.74
C ASP A 556 8.70 -0.08 27.80
N ARG A 557 8.47 -0.37 26.51
CA ARG A 557 9.51 -0.67 25.51
C ARG A 557 9.37 0.14 24.21
N LYS A 558 8.39 -0.21 23.37
CA LYS A 558 8.22 0.38 22.03
C LYS A 558 6.74 0.60 21.69
N LEU A 559 6.39 1.82 21.29
CA LEU A 559 5.10 2.15 20.68
C LEU A 559 5.29 2.33 19.17
N LYS A 560 4.63 1.51 18.35
CA LYS A 560 4.59 1.68 16.90
C LYS A 560 3.17 2.00 16.44
N VAL A 561 3.03 3.06 15.65
CA VAL A 561 1.82 3.39 14.88
C VAL A 561 2.15 3.30 13.40
N SER A 562 1.42 2.49 12.63
CA SER A 562 1.71 2.20 11.22
C SER A 562 0.45 2.31 10.37
N GLY A 563 0.43 3.24 9.41
CA GLY A 563 -0.72 3.50 8.52
C GLY A 563 -2.06 3.69 9.24
N SER A 564 -2.05 4.17 10.49
CA SER A 564 -3.20 4.09 11.42
C SER A 564 -3.58 5.46 11.99
N ASP A 565 -4.82 5.55 12.47
CA ASP A 565 -5.50 6.80 12.81
C ASP A 565 -5.79 6.87 14.33
N VAL A 566 -5.28 7.89 15.03
CA VAL A 566 -5.43 8.08 16.48
C VAL A 566 -5.92 9.49 16.78
N GLN A 567 -7.09 9.62 17.43
CA GLN A 567 -7.82 10.89 17.55
C GLN A 567 -8.35 11.13 18.97
N ALA A 568 -8.08 12.31 19.53
CA ALA A 568 -8.61 12.81 20.79
C ALA A 568 -9.55 14.01 20.55
N ASP A 569 -10.86 13.77 20.50
CA ASP A 569 -11.90 14.70 20.01
C ASP A 569 -12.18 15.91 20.93
N THR A 570 -11.87 15.82 22.23
CA THR A 570 -12.23 16.85 23.23
C THR A 570 -11.11 17.19 24.21
N GLY A 571 -9.98 16.51 24.09
CA GLY A 571 -8.98 16.35 25.14
C GLY A 571 -7.62 15.98 24.55
N ASP A 572 -6.69 15.63 25.43
CA ASP A 572 -5.30 15.43 25.06
C ASP A 572 -5.05 14.07 24.38
N LEU A 573 -4.01 14.01 23.54
CA LEU A 573 -3.39 12.78 23.04
C LEU A 573 -1.99 12.64 23.64
N LYS A 574 -1.73 11.55 24.37
CA LYS A 574 -0.46 11.32 25.07
C LYS A 574 0.17 10.00 24.66
N LEU A 575 1.44 10.04 24.24
CA LEU A 575 2.24 8.89 23.84
C LEU A 575 3.50 8.82 24.71
N ALA A 576 3.74 7.68 25.37
CA ALA A 576 4.91 7.47 26.21
C ALA A 576 5.52 6.08 25.99
N ALA A 577 6.75 6.00 25.47
CA ALA A 577 7.52 4.76 25.37
C ALA A 577 9.01 5.05 25.10
N SER A 578 9.92 4.15 25.52
CA SER A 578 11.36 4.33 25.27
C SER A 578 11.67 4.51 23.78
N GLU A 579 11.01 3.75 22.91
CA GLU A 579 11.08 3.92 21.46
C GLU A 579 9.66 4.20 20.89
N ILE A 580 9.52 5.24 20.06
CA ILE A 580 8.28 5.56 19.34
C ILE A 580 8.54 5.58 17.84
N GLU A 581 7.79 4.77 17.09
CA GLU A 581 7.88 4.66 15.62
C GLU A 581 6.53 5.06 14.99
N LEU A 582 6.51 6.14 14.22
CA LEU A 582 5.32 6.63 13.50
C LEU A 582 5.52 6.44 11.99
N ALA A 583 5.22 5.24 11.51
CA ALA A 583 5.52 4.80 10.15
C ALA A 583 4.35 4.99 9.18
N ALA A 584 4.67 5.18 7.90
CA ALA A 584 3.75 4.93 6.81
C ALA A 584 3.61 3.42 6.56
N ALA A 585 2.40 2.97 6.24
CA ALA A 585 2.16 1.70 5.56
C ALA A 585 2.02 1.94 4.05
N TYR A 586 2.04 0.90 3.22
CA TYR A 586 1.98 1.07 1.76
C TYR A 586 0.79 0.32 1.16
N ASP A 587 -0.11 1.04 0.50
CA ASP A 587 -0.96 0.47 -0.54
C ASP A 587 -0.04 0.11 -1.73
N SER A 588 -0.32 -0.98 -2.45
CA SER A 588 0.38 -1.32 -3.68
C SER A 588 -0.57 -1.91 -4.72
N HIS A 589 -0.23 -1.70 -5.99
CA HIS A 589 -0.96 -2.25 -7.14
C HIS A 589 0.04 -2.62 -8.22
N ALA A 590 0.09 -3.90 -8.60
CA ALA A 590 0.89 -4.40 -9.71
C ALA A 590 0.01 -5.09 -10.76
N ARG A 591 0.32 -4.86 -12.03
CA ARG A 591 -0.38 -5.40 -13.19
C ARG A 591 0.64 -5.87 -14.21
N HIS A 592 0.56 -7.13 -14.61
CA HIS A 592 1.42 -7.74 -15.62
C HIS A 592 0.55 -8.35 -16.72
N THR A 593 0.67 -7.86 -17.95
CA THR A 593 -0.07 -8.36 -19.12
C THR A 593 0.92 -8.87 -20.15
N LEU A 594 0.76 -10.11 -20.60
CA LEU A 594 1.58 -10.77 -21.62
C LEU A 594 0.74 -11.15 -22.84
N ASP A 595 0.83 -10.33 -23.90
CA ASP A 595 0.22 -10.56 -25.21
C ASP A 595 1.17 -11.38 -26.10
N THR A 596 0.89 -12.65 -26.35
CA THR A 596 1.57 -13.44 -27.39
C THR A 596 0.72 -13.53 -28.65
N ARG A 597 1.16 -12.88 -29.73
CA ARG A 597 0.51 -12.96 -31.05
C ARG A 597 1.20 -13.99 -31.93
N THR A 598 0.42 -14.68 -32.74
CA THR A 598 0.90 -15.61 -33.78
C THR A 598 -0.10 -15.65 -34.91
N GLY A 599 0.30 -15.25 -36.12
CA GLY A 599 -0.61 -15.16 -37.26
C GLY A 599 0.07 -15.45 -38.59
N ALA A 600 -0.74 -15.85 -39.57
CA ALA A 600 -0.34 -16.03 -40.95
C ALA A 600 -1.44 -15.53 -41.89
N ALA A 601 -1.08 -14.79 -42.93
CA ALA A 601 -2.02 -14.17 -43.86
C ALA A 601 -1.63 -14.40 -45.32
N LEU A 602 -2.61 -14.77 -46.14
CA LEU A 602 -2.50 -14.67 -47.59
C LEU A 602 -2.65 -13.20 -47.99
N ASN A 603 -1.74 -12.75 -48.83
CA ASN A 603 -1.54 -11.36 -49.23
C ASN A 603 -1.69 -11.29 -50.76
N VAL A 604 -2.53 -10.37 -51.25
CA VAL A 604 -2.69 -10.07 -52.67
C VAL A 604 -2.38 -8.60 -52.88
N THR A 605 -1.33 -8.29 -53.64
CA THR A 605 -1.01 -6.93 -54.08
C THR A 605 -1.45 -6.73 -55.53
N GLY A 606 -1.99 -5.56 -55.84
CA GLY A 606 -2.46 -5.23 -57.18
C GLY A 606 -2.55 -3.72 -57.41
N GLY A 607 -2.07 -3.25 -58.56
CA GLY A 607 -2.10 -1.83 -58.92
C GLY A 607 -1.86 -1.61 -60.41
N SER A 608 -1.60 -0.36 -60.78
CA SER A 608 -1.18 -0.01 -62.15
C SER A 608 0.16 -0.66 -62.55
N ASP A 609 1.06 -0.88 -61.59
CA ASP A 609 2.46 -1.21 -61.86
C ASP A 609 2.89 -2.65 -61.49
N ARG A 610 2.13 -3.34 -60.63
CA ARG A 610 2.47 -4.67 -60.07
C ARG A 610 1.22 -5.47 -59.73
N VAL A 611 1.29 -6.80 -59.90
CA VAL A 611 0.42 -7.77 -59.21
C VAL A 611 1.29 -8.78 -58.46
N GLY A 612 0.85 -9.24 -57.29
CA GLY A 612 1.58 -10.23 -56.50
C GLY A 612 0.71 -11.01 -55.52
N LEU A 613 1.18 -12.20 -55.17
CA LEU A 613 0.59 -13.11 -54.20
C LEU A 613 1.66 -13.43 -53.15
N GLY A 614 1.32 -13.44 -51.87
CA GLY A 614 2.27 -13.73 -50.80
C GLY A 614 1.65 -14.34 -49.56
N ILE A 615 2.53 -14.75 -48.66
CA ILE A 615 2.22 -15.28 -47.34
C ILE A 615 3.05 -14.49 -46.34
N ASP A 616 2.38 -13.70 -45.50
CA ASP A 616 3.00 -12.99 -44.38
C ASP A 616 2.81 -13.79 -43.08
N GLY A 617 3.77 -13.73 -42.16
CA GLY A 617 3.72 -14.41 -40.86
C GLY A 617 4.31 -13.55 -39.74
N GLN A 618 3.70 -13.62 -38.56
CA GLN A 618 4.12 -12.89 -37.36
C GLN A 618 4.09 -13.78 -36.12
N HIS A 619 5.06 -13.60 -35.21
CA HIS A 619 5.10 -14.25 -33.91
C HIS A 619 5.88 -13.40 -32.89
N GLY A 620 5.31 -13.14 -31.72
CA GLY A 620 6.07 -12.60 -30.60
C GLY A 620 5.25 -12.25 -29.36
N PRO A 621 5.89 -12.23 -28.18
CA PRO A 621 5.33 -11.65 -26.97
C PRO A 621 5.54 -10.12 -26.89
N ALA A 622 4.55 -9.44 -26.33
CA ALA A 622 4.61 -8.09 -25.80
C ALA A 622 4.12 -8.12 -24.33
N ALA A 623 4.96 -7.64 -23.42
CA ALA A 623 4.69 -7.59 -21.98
C ALA A 623 4.57 -6.14 -21.50
N VAL A 624 3.62 -5.88 -20.60
CA VAL A 624 3.51 -4.63 -19.85
C VAL A 624 3.49 -4.97 -18.37
N LEU A 625 4.38 -4.36 -17.60
CA LEU A 625 4.46 -4.45 -16.15
C LEU A 625 4.26 -3.05 -15.55
N GLU A 626 3.19 -2.86 -14.81
CA GLU A 626 2.94 -1.65 -14.01
C GLU A 626 3.04 -2.03 -12.53
N HIS A 627 3.69 -1.21 -11.72
CA HIS A 627 3.76 -1.36 -10.27
C HIS A 627 3.74 0.02 -9.60
N GLU A 628 2.77 0.22 -8.72
CA GLU A 628 2.56 1.48 -8.00
C GLU A 628 2.48 1.20 -6.50
N THR A 629 3.07 2.08 -5.68
CA THR A 629 2.97 2.07 -4.22
C THR A 629 2.59 3.46 -3.72
N THR A 630 1.76 3.53 -2.68
CA THR A 630 1.31 4.80 -2.08
C THR A 630 1.41 4.74 -0.56
N ALA A 631 2.04 5.73 0.05
CA ALA A 631 2.30 5.80 1.48
C ALA A 631 1.05 6.23 2.26
N ARG A 632 0.36 5.25 2.87
CA ARG A 632 -0.63 5.50 3.92
C ARG A 632 0.06 6.00 5.18
N ARG A 633 0.07 7.32 5.36
CA ARG A 633 0.59 8.02 6.56
C ARG A 633 -0.13 7.59 7.84
N SER A 634 0.56 7.66 8.98
CA SER A 634 -0.07 7.56 10.31
C SER A 634 -0.51 8.94 10.77
N ASN A 635 -1.75 9.05 11.26
CA ASN A 635 -2.38 10.32 11.62
C ASN A 635 -2.69 10.36 13.12
N LEU A 636 -2.14 11.36 13.82
CA LEU A 636 -2.33 11.58 15.25
C LEU A 636 -2.89 12.99 15.47
N GLU A 637 -4.13 13.09 15.92
CA GLU A 637 -4.83 14.38 16.12
C GLU A 637 -5.38 14.53 17.55
N SER A 638 -5.20 15.71 18.14
CA SER A 638 -5.88 16.13 19.37
C SER A 638 -6.57 17.48 19.21
N ALA A 639 -7.78 17.62 19.74
CA ALA A 639 -8.48 18.89 19.88
C ALA A 639 -7.86 19.84 20.93
N ARG A 640 -6.94 19.34 21.76
CA ARG A 640 -6.18 20.11 22.77
C ARG A 640 -4.69 19.90 22.57
N ASP A 641 -4.02 19.20 23.49
CA ASP A 641 -2.58 19.01 23.46
C ASP A 641 -2.20 17.62 22.94
N LEU A 642 -1.16 17.56 22.10
CA LEU A 642 -0.52 16.32 21.68
C LEU A 642 0.86 16.29 22.34
N HIS A 643 1.12 15.31 23.20
CA HIS A 643 2.40 15.14 23.90
C HIS A 643 3.01 13.77 23.60
N ILE A 644 4.25 13.78 23.10
CA ILE A 644 5.10 12.61 22.84
C ILE A 644 6.28 12.67 23.81
N ASP A 645 6.54 11.58 24.53
CA ASP A 645 7.60 11.41 25.53
C ASP A 645 8.36 10.09 25.25
N ALA A 646 9.66 10.17 24.93
CA ALA A 646 10.47 9.01 24.52
C ALA A 646 11.98 9.15 24.78
N THR A 647 12.73 8.07 24.55
CA THR A 647 14.20 8.13 24.35
C THR A 647 14.51 8.31 22.86
N GLN A 648 13.81 7.57 21.99
CA GLN A 648 13.92 7.69 20.53
C GLN A 648 12.54 7.86 19.88
N LEU A 649 12.41 8.87 19.01
CA LEU A 649 11.28 9.05 18.11
C LEU A 649 11.77 8.91 16.65
N THR A 650 11.17 8.01 15.89
CA THR A 650 11.39 7.91 14.44
C THR A 650 10.06 8.07 13.71
N THR A 651 10.01 8.94 12.70
CA THR A 651 8.82 9.14 11.87
C THR A 651 9.13 8.91 10.40
N ALA A 652 8.15 8.38 9.65
CA ALA A 652 8.21 8.27 8.20
C ALA A 652 6.88 8.76 7.62
N ALA A 653 6.88 10.01 7.13
CA ALA A 653 5.68 10.72 6.68
C ALA A 653 4.51 10.73 7.69
N ALA A 654 4.77 10.99 8.98
CA ALA A 654 3.71 11.05 9.98
C ALA A 654 2.95 12.39 9.93
N GLN A 655 1.66 12.38 10.30
CA GLN A 655 0.87 13.60 10.48
C GLN A 655 0.52 13.79 11.96
N LEU A 656 1.06 14.85 12.56
CA LEU A 656 0.94 15.18 13.97
C LEU A 656 0.22 16.51 14.14
N LYS A 657 -0.94 16.52 14.80
CA LYS A 657 -1.80 17.71 14.88
C LYS A 657 -2.34 17.93 16.30
N ALA A 658 -2.16 19.15 16.82
CA ALA A 658 -2.69 19.57 18.10
C ALA A 658 -3.54 20.83 17.94
N GLY A 659 -4.72 20.90 18.55
CA GLY A 659 -5.57 22.08 18.57
C GLY A 659 -4.93 23.25 19.33
N ARG A 660 -4.21 22.95 20.41
CA ARG A 660 -3.47 23.89 21.26
C ARG A 660 -1.95 23.63 21.20
N THR A 661 -1.37 22.82 22.09
CA THR A 661 0.10 22.65 22.13
C THR A 661 0.53 21.27 21.61
N LEU A 662 1.43 21.27 20.63
CA LEU A 662 2.15 20.06 20.19
C LEU A 662 3.51 20.05 20.90
N LYS A 663 3.75 19.05 21.76
CA LYS A 663 4.99 18.89 22.53
C LYS A 663 5.64 17.54 22.24
N VAL A 664 6.94 17.57 21.95
CA VAL A 664 7.77 16.37 21.80
C VAL A 664 8.99 16.51 22.70
N ASP A 665 9.18 15.56 23.62
CA ASP A 665 10.44 15.37 24.35
C ASP A 665 11.00 13.99 23.96
N ALA A 666 12.14 13.96 23.27
CA ALA A 666 12.83 12.70 22.97
C ALA A 666 14.33 12.93 22.73
N GLU A 667 15.21 12.14 23.35
CA GLU A 667 16.67 12.34 23.21
C GLU A 667 17.12 12.33 21.74
N HIS A 668 16.56 11.42 20.92
CA HIS A 668 16.89 11.31 19.50
C HIS A 668 15.61 11.34 18.67
N ILE A 669 15.52 12.29 17.73
CA ILE A 669 14.40 12.44 16.80
C ILE A 669 14.91 12.30 15.36
N ASP A 670 14.28 11.42 14.59
CA ASP A 670 14.66 11.07 13.23
C ASP A 670 13.40 11.08 12.33
N ASN A 671 13.18 12.18 11.63
CA ASN A 671 12.03 12.41 10.77
C ASN A 671 12.40 12.22 9.30
N ARG A 672 11.98 11.08 8.73
CA ARG A 672 12.36 10.64 7.38
C ARG A 672 11.24 10.86 6.37
N ALA A 673 11.60 10.99 5.10
CA ALA A 673 10.64 10.91 4.02
C ALA A 673 10.21 9.45 3.76
N ALA A 674 8.91 9.24 3.53
CA ALA A 674 8.41 8.09 2.79
C ALA A 674 8.34 8.44 1.29
N ALA A 675 8.02 7.48 0.41
CA ALA A 675 7.86 7.76 -1.01
C ALA A 675 6.67 7.03 -1.64
N ASP A 676 5.89 7.75 -2.44
CA ASP A 676 4.94 7.16 -3.39
C ASP A 676 5.72 6.81 -4.67
N THR A 677 5.67 5.57 -5.15
CA THR A 677 6.46 5.12 -6.30
C THR A 677 5.57 4.61 -7.43
N LYS A 678 5.92 4.92 -8.68
CA LYS A 678 5.19 4.45 -9.87
C LYS A 678 6.18 3.97 -10.93
N VAL A 679 6.15 2.68 -11.24
CA VAL A 679 6.99 2.01 -12.23
C VAL A 679 6.11 1.50 -13.37
N ARG A 680 6.53 1.73 -14.61
CA ARG A 680 5.91 1.16 -15.80
C ARG A 680 6.97 0.69 -16.78
N GLU A 681 7.01 -0.61 -17.05
CA GLU A 681 7.92 -1.25 -17.99
C GLU A 681 7.14 -1.91 -19.13
N THR A 682 7.53 -1.67 -20.38
CA THR A 682 6.92 -2.24 -21.59
C THR A 682 8.01 -2.93 -22.40
N SER A 683 7.91 -4.25 -22.56
CA SER A 683 8.91 -5.11 -23.18
C SER A 683 8.33 -5.89 -24.36
N VAL A 684 8.81 -5.64 -25.57
CA VAL A 684 8.32 -6.27 -26.82
C VAL A 684 9.44 -7.09 -27.46
N ALA A 685 9.12 -8.27 -27.99
CA ALA A 685 10.05 -9.14 -28.70
C ALA A 685 9.38 -9.83 -29.92
N GLU A 686 9.14 -9.08 -30.98
CA GLU A 686 8.45 -9.56 -32.18
C GLU A 686 9.38 -10.09 -33.27
N TRP A 687 8.90 -11.11 -33.99
CA TRP A 687 9.40 -11.57 -35.27
C TRP A 687 8.30 -11.42 -36.33
N GLN A 688 8.68 -10.92 -37.50
CA GLN A 688 7.80 -10.75 -38.66
C GLN A 688 8.56 -11.20 -39.90
N GLY A 689 7.90 -11.84 -40.86
CA GLY A 689 8.53 -12.24 -42.12
C GLY A 689 7.49 -12.63 -43.16
N GLY A 690 7.90 -12.74 -44.42
CA GLY A 690 6.98 -13.08 -45.50
C GLY A 690 7.68 -13.63 -46.73
N LEU A 691 6.92 -14.36 -47.54
CA LEU A 691 7.32 -14.83 -48.86
C LEU A 691 6.26 -14.39 -49.86
N SER A 692 6.64 -13.62 -50.88
CA SER A 692 5.72 -13.22 -51.96
C SER A 692 6.32 -13.47 -53.34
N VAL A 693 5.46 -13.60 -54.34
CA VAL A 693 5.80 -13.70 -55.76
C VAL A 693 4.93 -12.71 -56.53
N GLY A 694 5.50 -11.99 -57.48
CA GLY A 694 4.76 -11.00 -58.25
C GLY A 694 5.35 -10.73 -59.62
N ILE A 695 4.53 -10.12 -60.47
CA ILE A 695 4.90 -9.66 -61.80
C ILE A 695 4.80 -8.14 -61.81
N ASP A 696 5.93 -7.48 -62.03
CA ASP A 696 6.01 -6.03 -62.16
C ASP A 696 5.83 -5.71 -63.66
N TYR A 697 4.74 -5.02 -64.01
CA TYR A 697 4.36 -4.69 -65.38
C TYR A 697 4.24 -3.19 -65.63
N LYS A 698 4.87 -2.37 -64.79
CA LYS A 698 4.98 -0.90 -64.88
C LYS A 698 5.24 -0.34 -66.29
N TYR A 699 5.99 -1.06 -67.11
CA TYR A 699 6.20 -0.69 -68.52
C TYR A 699 4.89 -0.58 -69.33
N LEU A 700 3.86 -1.37 -69.01
CA LEU A 700 2.54 -1.31 -69.66
C LEU A 700 1.71 -0.13 -69.15
N SER A 701 1.71 0.18 -67.85
CA SER A 701 1.02 1.36 -67.32
C SER A 701 1.66 2.65 -67.81
N ASP A 702 2.99 2.73 -67.81
CA ASP A 702 3.73 3.87 -68.37
C ASP A 702 3.54 3.95 -69.91
N ARG A 703 3.33 2.82 -70.62
CA ARG A 703 2.92 2.84 -72.04
C ARG A 703 1.47 3.27 -72.29
N VAL A 704 0.53 2.94 -71.40
CA VAL A 704 -0.83 3.50 -71.46
C VAL A 704 -0.83 4.98 -71.07
N LYS A 705 0.07 5.42 -70.18
CA LYS A 705 0.24 6.84 -69.82
C LYS A 705 0.79 7.68 -71.00
N TRP A 706 1.73 7.20 -71.84
CA TRP A 706 2.16 7.99 -73.02
C TRP A 706 1.06 8.18 -74.07
N LEU A 707 0.14 7.22 -74.22
CA LEU A 707 -1.02 7.30 -75.12
C LEU A 707 -1.95 8.50 -74.81
N PHE A 708 -1.84 9.08 -73.61
CA PHE A 708 -2.53 10.30 -73.19
C PHE A 708 -1.55 11.44 -72.80
N GLY A 709 -0.24 11.25 -72.96
CA GLY A 709 0.82 12.07 -72.32
C GLY A 709 1.86 12.72 -73.24
N GLY A 710 2.00 12.29 -74.51
CA GLY A 710 2.57 13.12 -75.58
C GLY A 710 4.09 13.09 -75.84
N GLU A 711 4.95 12.61 -74.92
CA GLU A 711 6.40 12.48 -75.18
C GLU A 711 6.85 11.04 -75.49
N LYS A 712 7.85 10.91 -76.38
CA LYS A 712 8.43 9.62 -76.78
C LYS A 712 9.57 9.19 -75.84
N ALA A 713 9.35 8.13 -75.07
CA ALA A 713 10.45 7.33 -74.55
C ALA A 713 11.20 6.60 -75.68
N ALA A 714 12.52 6.43 -75.54
CA ALA A 714 13.34 5.69 -76.50
C ALA A 714 13.07 4.17 -76.45
N ASP A 715 13.23 3.48 -77.58
CA ASP A 715 13.04 2.03 -77.65
C ASP A 715 14.17 1.26 -76.96
N GLN A 716 13.97 0.98 -75.67
CA GLN A 716 14.54 -0.19 -75.00
C GLN A 716 13.41 -1.11 -74.56
N ALA A 717 13.50 -2.40 -74.93
CA ALA A 717 12.45 -3.38 -74.69
C ALA A 717 12.50 -3.91 -73.23
N ALA A 718 11.90 -3.16 -72.30
CA ALA A 718 11.70 -3.60 -70.92
C ALA A 718 10.48 -4.53 -70.84
N SER A 719 10.71 -5.85 -70.91
CA SER A 719 9.67 -6.87 -70.69
C SER A 719 9.12 -6.84 -69.26
N PRO A 720 7.88 -7.31 -69.00
CA PRO A 720 7.41 -7.53 -67.63
C PRO A 720 8.36 -8.47 -66.88
N ASN A 721 8.70 -8.13 -65.64
CA ASN A 721 9.61 -8.94 -64.82
C ASN A 721 8.82 -9.75 -63.79
N ALA A 722 9.25 -10.98 -63.52
CA ALA A 722 8.72 -11.82 -62.46
C ALA A 722 9.74 -11.91 -61.32
N GLY A 723 9.29 -11.77 -60.07
CA GLY A 723 10.16 -11.81 -58.90
C GLY A 723 9.53 -12.46 -57.68
N ALA A 724 10.36 -13.13 -56.89
CA ALA A 724 10.06 -13.63 -55.56
C ALA A 724 10.77 -12.78 -54.51
N ASP A 725 10.10 -12.48 -53.40
CA ASP A 725 10.59 -11.66 -52.28
C ASP A 725 10.46 -12.46 -50.98
N LEU A 726 11.56 -12.69 -50.26
CA LEU A 726 11.60 -13.25 -48.90
C LEU A 726 12.02 -12.15 -47.92
N SER A 727 11.40 -12.05 -46.75
CA SER A 727 11.79 -11.10 -45.68
C SER A 727 11.72 -11.72 -44.28
N LEU A 728 12.58 -11.22 -43.38
CA LEU A 728 12.59 -11.55 -41.95
C LEU A 728 13.10 -10.35 -41.13
N GLN A 729 12.34 -9.93 -40.12
CA GLN A 729 12.68 -8.87 -39.18
C GLN A 729 12.42 -9.33 -37.74
N ARG A 730 13.31 -8.91 -36.84
CA ARG A 730 13.16 -8.97 -35.39
C ARG A 730 13.10 -7.55 -34.81
N THR A 731 12.15 -7.32 -33.92
CA THR A 731 11.98 -6.07 -33.15
C THR A 731 12.07 -6.41 -31.67
N SER A 732 12.94 -5.72 -30.93
CA SER A 732 12.98 -5.75 -29.47
C SER A 732 12.93 -4.33 -28.93
N ARG A 733 12.10 -4.09 -27.91
CA ARG A 733 11.96 -2.78 -27.24
C ARG A 733 11.76 -2.99 -25.75
N VAL A 734 12.41 -2.18 -24.92
CA VAL A 734 12.18 -2.12 -23.47
C VAL A 734 12.14 -0.64 -23.06
N HIS A 735 10.96 -0.14 -22.73
CA HIS A 735 10.75 1.22 -22.21
C HIS A 735 10.36 1.12 -20.73
N LYS A 736 11.05 1.82 -19.83
CA LYS A 736 10.85 1.74 -18.38
C LYS A 736 10.86 3.13 -17.76
N ASP A 737 9.69 3.57 -17.30
CA ASP A 737 9.53 4.79 -16.51
C ASP A 737 9.43 4.46 -15.02
N THR A 738 9.92 5.35 -14.16
CA THR A 738 9.97 5.18 -12.70
C THR A 738 9.95 6.56 -12.02
N ASP A 739 8.81 6.91 -11.43
CA ASP A 739 8.62 8.12 -10.63
C ASP A 739 8.58 7.80 -9.13
N SER A 740 9.03 8.74 -8.30
CA SER A 740 9.07 8.65 -6.84
C SER A 740 8.80 10.02 -6.22
N THR A 741 7.76 10.16 -5.39
CA THR A 741 7.38 11.44 -4.75
C THR A 741 7.53 11.34 -3.23
N ALA A 742 8.33 12.24 -2.64
CA ALA A 742 8.68 12.23 -1.23
C ALA A 742 7.53 12.77 -0.35
N GLN A 743 7.01 11.92 0.53
CA GLN A 743 6.04 12.26 1.56
C GLN A 743 6.78 12.58 2.86
N VAL A 744 6.62 13.79 3.38
CA VAL A 744 7.36 14.31 4.55
C VAL A 744 6.49 14.34 5.81
N THR A 745 7.11 14.33 6.99
CA THR A 745 6.41 14.43 8.27
C THR A 745 5.92 15.87 8.52
N THR A 746 4.71 16.02 9.05
CA THR A 746 4.06 17.32 9.30
C THR A 746 3.64 17.49 10.76
N PHE A 747 4.11 18.57 11.40
CA PHE A 747 3.78 18.97 12.78
C PHE A 747 2.91 20.24 12.75
N ASP A 748 1.63 20.16 13.12
CA ASP A 748 0.65 21.25 13.01
C ASP A 748 -0.01 21.56 14.36
N GLY A 749 0.55 22.51 15.12
CA GLY A 749 0.09 22.92 16.45
C GLY A 749 -0.56 24.31 16.46
N GLY A 750 -1.17 24.71 17.58
CA GLY A 750 -1.37 26.12 17.89
C GLY A 750 -0.03 26.76 18.28
N ASP A 751 0.61 26.15 19.27
CA ASP A 751 2.03 26.27 19.64
C ASP A 751 2.75 24.93 19.38
N ILE A 752 4.05 24.97 19.11
CA ILE A 752 4.91 23.78 18.98
C ILE A 752 6.14 23.90 19.89
N THR A 753 6.49 22.84 20.60
CA THR A 753 7.74 22.73 21.37
C THR A 753 8.40 21.36 21.16
N ILE A 754 9.61 21.35 20.62
CA ILE A 754 10.43 20.15 20.39
C ILE A 754 11.65 20.19 21.31
N ARG A 755 11.99 19.07 21.95
CA ARG A 755 13.15 18.89 22.82
C ARG A 755 13.92 17.63 22.48
N ALA A 756 15.23 17.75 22.25
CA ALA A 756 16.10 16.62 21.92
C ALA A 756 17.58 16.82 22.29
N ASN A 757 18.38 15.75 22.23
CA ASN A 757 19.84 15.83 22.09
C ASN A 757 20.25 15.80 20.61
N GLN A 758 19.50 15.11 19.75
CA GLN A 758 19.71 15.09 18.31
C GLN A 758 18.37 15.14 17.57
N LEU A 759 18.22 16.09 16.65
CA LEU A 759 17.07 16.22 15.76
C LEU A 759 17.54 16.15 14.30
N MET A 760 17.09 15.13 13.58
CA MET A 760 17.30 14.94 12.15
C MET A 760 15.97 15.06 11.41
N ASP A 761 15.92 15.90 10.38
CA ASP A 761 14.74 16.19 9.57
C ASP A 761 15.05 16.02 8.08
N GLU A 762 14.21 15.28 7.35
CA GLU A 762 14.24 15.17 5.90
C GLU A 762 12.95 15.79 5.31
N GLY A 763 13.04 17.07 4.94
CA GLY A 763 11.92 17.82 4.35
C GLY A 763 10.75 18.13 5.30
N SER A 764 10.87 17.86 6.60
CA SER A 764 9.82 18.07 7.61
C SER A 764 9.20 19.46 7.58
N ALA A 765 7.90 19.55 7.88
CA ALA A 765 7.16 20.80 7.98
C ALA A 765 6.58 21.03 9.38
N TYR A 766 7.01 22.11 10.04
CA TYR A 766 6.54 22.53 11.36
C TYR A 766 5.71 23.82 11.27
N LYS A 767 4.54 23.85 11.92
CA LYS A 767 3.59 24.96 11.83
C LYS A 767 2.86 25.24 13.15
N ALA A 768 3.30 26.28 13.86
CA ALA A 768 2.57 26.84 15.00
C ALA A 768 1.59 27.94 14.52
N ARG A 769 0.31 27.57 14.42
CA ARG A 769 -0.75 28.36 13.77
C ARG A 769 -1.17 29.63 14.53
N THR A 770 -1.03 29.66 15.85
CA THR A 770 -1.58 30.73 16.71
C THR A 770 -0.57 31.32 17.69
N GLY A 771 0.45 30.53 18.05
CA GLY A 771 1.54 30.90 18.93
C GLY A 771 2.90 30.75 18.26
N SER A 772 3.89 30.24 18.99
CA SER A 772 5.29 30.15 18.55
C SER A 772 5.75 28.71 18.27
N LEU A 773 6.83 28.60 17.49
CA LEU A 773 7.57 27.37 17.26
C LEU A 773 8.88 27.42 18.06
N ARG A 774 9.08 26.47 18.98
CA ARG A 774 10.25 26.38 19.84
C ARG A 774 10.96 25.03 19.63
N ILE A 775 12.27 25.04 19.39
CA ILE A 775 13.13 23.87 19.31
C ILE A 775 14.30 24.08 20.28
N GLU A 776 14.48 23.15 21.21
CA GLU A 776 15.60 23.14 22.16
C GLU A 776 16.34 21.81 21.95
N ALA A 777 17.48 21.83 21.25
CA ALA A 777 18.16 20.61 20.80
C ALA A 777 19.67 20.61 21.15
N GLY A 778 20.29 19.43 21.18
CA GLY A 778 21.74 19.35 21.14
C GLY A 778 22.26 19.68 19.74
N GLU A 779 21.86 18.91 18.74
CA GLU A 779 22.12 19.18 17.30
C GLU A 779 20.81 19.19 16.50
N HIS A 780 20.74 20.03 15.47
CA HIS A 780 19.64 20.02 14.49
C HIS A 780 20.17 20.00 13.05
N GLN A 781 19.87 18.93 12.32
CA GLN A 781 20.15 18.80 10.90
C GLN A 781 18.84 18.68 10.12
N MET A 782 18.57 19.65 9.25
CA MET A 782 17.36 19.73 8.42
C MET A 782 17.72 19.71 6.94
N LEU A 783 17.65 18.53 6.33
CA LEU A 783 17.94 18.28 4.92
C LEU A 783 16.69 18.42 4.05
N ALA A 784 16.89 18.54 2.73
CA ALA A 784 15.80 18.46 1.75
C ALA A 784 15.49 16.99 1.40
N ALA A 785 14.21 16.64 1.46
CA ALA A 785 13.70 15.40 0.84
C ALA A 785 13.80 15.50 -0.68
N ARG A 786 13.74 14.37 -1.41
CA ARG A 786 13.97 14.37 -2.88
C ARG A 786 12.88 13.62 -3.64
N ASP A 787 12.11 14.36 -4.43
CA ASP A 787 11.28 13.77 -5.49
C ASP A 787 12.22 13.31 -6.63
N GLN A 788 11.93 12.19 -7.29
CA GLN A 788 12.76 11.62 -8.35
C GLN A 788 11.91 11.15 -9.54
N SER A 789 12.43 11.29 -10.75
CA SER A 789 11.83 10.71 -11.97
C SER A 789 12.93 10.14 -12.87
N SER A 790 12.71 8.95 -13.41
CA SER A 790 13.66 8.21 -14.23
C SER A 790 12.97 7.56 -15.41
N SER A 791 13.54 7.67 -16.62
CA SER A 791 13.02 7.07 -17.85
C SER A 791 14.15 6.41 -18.62
N GLU A 792 14.01 5.12 -18.91
CA GLU A 792 14.98 4.28 -19.62
C GLU A 792 14.34 3.71 -20.90
N VAL A 793 15.05 3.83 -22.03
CA VAL A 793 14.62 3.32 -23.34
C VAL A 793 15.73 2.46 -23.93
N ARG A 794 15.42 1.21 -24.27
CA ARG A 794 16.31 0.26 -24.94
C ARG A 794 15.60 -0.40 -26.13
N ASP A 795 15.79 0.15 -27.32
CA ASP A 795 15.24 -0.38 -28.58
C ASP A 795 16.35 -1.05 -29.42
N THR A 796 16.02 -2.18 -30.04
CA THR A 796 16.89 -2.91 -30.97
C THR A 796 16.05 -3.57 -32.07
N THR A 797 16.21 -3.13 -33.31
CA THR A 797 15.58 -3.74 -34.49
C THR A 797 16.64 -4.29 -35.43
N GLY A 798 16.37 -5.40 -36.10
CA GLY A 798 17.26 -5.95 -37.11
C GLY A 798 16.56 -6.95 -38.02
N GLY A 799 16.95 -6.99 -39.29
CA GLY A 799 16.26 -7.81 -40.29
C GLY A 799 16.99 -7.86 -41.62
N GLY A 800 16.36 -8.50 -42.60
CA GLY A 800 16.83 -8.56 -43.97
C GLY A 800 15.83 -9.19 -44.92
N SER A 801 16.07 -9.05 -46.21
CA SER A 801 15.21 -9.54 -47.27
C SER A 801 16.02 -9.98 -48.50
N LEU A 802 15.55 -11.02 -49.18
CA LEU A 802 16.13 -11.55 -50.41
C LEU A 802 15.07 -11.51 -51.51
N ARG A 803 15.25 -10.63 -52.50
CA ARG A 803 14.49 -10.62 -53.75
C ARG A 803 15.25 -11.38 -54.83
N VAL A 804 14.57 -12.20 -55.62
CA VAL A 804 15.12 -12.87 -56.81
C VAL A 804 14.17 -12.66 -57.98
N SER A 805 14.64 -12.11 -59.10
CA SER A 805 13.79 -11.78 -60.26
C SER A 805 14.44 -12.08 -61.62
N THR A 806 13.61 -12.15 -62.65
CA THR A 806 13.96 -12.42 -64.05
C THR A 806 13.05 -11.68 -65.02
N ILE A 807 13.57 -11.35 -66.21
CA ILE A 807 12.89 -10.59 -67.27
C ILE A 807 12.63 -11.49 -68.50
N THR A 808 13.49 -12.49 -68.74
CA THR A 808 13.41 -13.42 -69.88
C THR A 808 13.29 -14.90 -69.48
N GLY A 809 13.41 -15.21 -68.20
CA GLY A 809 13.62 -16.58 -67.71
C GLY A 809 15.06 -17.10 -67.87
N THR A 810 15.97 -16.27 -68.41
CA THR A 810 17.41 -16.60 -68.56
C THR A 810 18.35 -15.62 -67.86
N ASP A 811 17.88 -14.40 -67.55
CA ASP A 811 18.56 -13.46 -66.67
C ASP A 811 18.10 -13.65 -65.22
N LEU A 812 19.03 -13.91 -64.29
CA LEU A 812 18.71 -13.99 -62.87
C LEU A 812 19.35 -12.81 -62.14
N LYS A 813 18.53 -12.07 -61.38
CA LYS A 813 18.95 -10.99 -60.48
C LYS A 813 18.58 -11.39 -59.06
N ALA A 814 19.50 -11.25 -58.11
CA ALA A 814 19.27 -11.51 -56.70
C ALA A 814 19.71 -10.29 -55.87
N ARG A 815 18.86 -9.81 -54.96
CA ARG A 815 19.10 -8.63 -54.14
C ARG A 815 18.86 -8.97 -52.67
N LEU A 816 19.92 -8.91 -51.88
CA LEU A 816 19.93 -9.16 -50.45
C LEU A 816 20.09 -7.83 -49.70
N GLU A 817 19.07 -7.42 -48.96
CA GLU A 817 19.12 -6.29 -48.05
C GLU A 817 19.20 -6.79 -46.60
N GLY A 818 19.84 -6.03 -45.72
CA GLY A 818 19.90 -6.29 -44.28
C GLY A 818 19.95 -4.97 -43.51
N HIS A 819 19.44 -4.92 -42.28
CA HIS A 819 19.46 -3.71 -41.46
C HIS A 819 19.54 -4.03 -39.97
N GLY A 820 20.01 -3.06 -39.19
CA GLY A 820 20.14 -3.17 -37.73
C GLY A 820 20.22 -1.79 -37.09
N ASN A 821 19.42 -1.52 -36.07
CA ASN A 821 19.39 -0.26 -35.34
C ASN A 821 19.25 -0.48 -33.84
N THR A 822 19.93 0.35 -33.06
CA THR A 822 20.00 0.30 -31.59
C THR A 822 19.90 1.70 -31.00
N LEU A 823 19.11 1.83 -29.94
CA LEU A 823 18.86 3.08 -29.22
C LEU A 823 18.80 2.78 -27.72
N ASN A 824 19.72 3.34 -26.94
CA ASN A 824 19.75 3.28 -25.48
C ASN A 824 19.68 4.72 -24.94
N GLN A 825 18.73 5.05 -24.08
CA GLN A 825 18.67 6.33 -23.37
C GLN A 825 18.28 6.12 -21.91
N LEU A 826 18.83 6.95 -21.02
CA LEU A 826 18.50 7.05 -19.61
C LEU A 826 18.40 8.52 -19.23
N LYS A 827 17.25 8.95 -18.72
CA LYS A 827 17.03 10.29 -18.16
C LYS A 827 16.67 10.15 -16.70
N GLN A 828 17.24 11.00 -15.86
CA GLN A 828 17.01 11.03 -14.42
C GLN A 828 16.91 12.48 -13.96
N THR A 829 15.97 12.78 -13.08
CA THR A 829 15.82 14.08 -12.44
C THR A 829 15.55 13.88 -10.94
N THR A 830 16.03 14.82 -10.13
CA THR A 830 15.71 14.91 -8.70
C THR A 830 15.33 16.34 -8.36
N THR A 831 14.22 16.54 -7.64
CA THR A 831 13.74 17.86 -7.22
C THR A 831 13.79 17.95 -5.69
N ALA A 832 14.38 19.01 -5.15
CA ALA A 832 14.59 19.16 -3.71
C ALA A 832 13.34 19.72 -3.01
N ARG A 833 12.71 18.89 -2.18
CA ARG A 833 11.58 19.21 -1.31
C ARG A 833 12.10 19.67 0.07
N VAL A 834 12.42 20.96 0.13
CA VAL A 834 12.99 21.63 1.32
C VAL A 834 12.01 21.65 2.51
N GLY A 835 12.56 21.53 3.72
CA GLY A 835 11.79 21.62 4.97
C GLY A 835 11.29 23.03 5.31
N SER A 836 10.41 23.13 6.31
CA SER A 836 9.85 24.42 6.75
C SER A 836 9.60 24.54 8.25
N LEU A 837 9.77 25.76 8.77
CA LEU A 837 9.63 26.15 10.17
C LEU A 837 8.75 27.41 10.26
N GLN A 838 7.48 27.28 10.61
CA GLN A 838 6.52 28.39 10.67
C GLN A 838 6.01 28.61 12.10
N GLY A 839 6.04 29.85 12.59
CA GLY A 839 5.47 30.23 13.88
C GLY A 839 4.84 31.62 13.84
N SER A 840 3.54 31.71 14.07
CA SER A 840 2.78 32.97 13.91
C SER A 840 3.20 34.11 14.85
N GLN A 841 3.79 33.76 16.00
CA GLN A 841 4.37 34.66 17.01
C GLN A 841 5.91 34.51 17.11
N GLY A 842 6.55 33.97 16.06
CA GLY A 842 8.00 33.77 16.00
C GLY A 842 8.45 32.31 16.05
N VAL A 843 9.74 32.12 15.71
CA VAL A 843 10.45 30.84 15.68
C VAL A 843 11.72 30.98 16.53
N GLN A 844 11.94 30.05 17.47
CA GLN A 844 13.13 30.00 18.30
C GLN A 844 13.76 28.60 18.25
N VAL A 845 15.05 28.56 17.91
CA VAL A 845 15.86 27.34 17.88
C VAL A 845 17.13 27.58 18.71
N GLU A 846 17.32 26.77 19.75
CA GLU A 846 18.46 26.81 20.67
C GLU A 846 19.24 25.49 20.56
N LEU A 847 20.53 25.55 20.21
CA LEU A 847 21.38 24.38 19.97
C LEU A 847 22.60 24.34 20.90
N GLU A 848 22.79 23.24 21.65
CA GLU A 848 23.97 23.03 22.52
C GLU A 848 25.26 22.64 21.76
N ARG A 849 25.12 22.21 20.50
CA ARG A 849 26.19 21.87 19.56
C ARG A 849 25.90 22.56 18.22
N SER A 850 25.83 21.85 17.09
CA SER A 850 25.77 22.46 15.74
C SER A 850 24.39 22.40 15.06
N GLY A 851 24.16 23.33 14.13
CA GLY A 851 22.96 23.43 13.29
C GLY A 851 23.26 23.46 11.79
N HIS A 852 22.46 22.72 11.00
CA HIS A 852 22.57 22.66 9.53
C HIS A 852 21.19 22.66 8.84
N TYR A 853 20.97 23.59 7.91
CA TYR A 853 19.67 23.83 7.27
C TYR A 853 19.79 23.93 5.73
N GLU A 854 19.33 22.90 5.01
CA GLU A 854 19.42 22.79 3.54
C GLU A 854 18.17 23.40 2.86
N GLY A 855 18.29 24.63 2.32
CA GLY A 855 17.24 25.30 1.51
C GLY A 855 15.95 25.69 2.25
N VAL A 856 15.95 25.59 3.58
CA VAL A 856 14.78 25.66 4.48
C VAL A 856 13.97 26.96 4.34
N ARG A 857 12.66 26.85 4.59
CA ARG A 857 11.70 27.98 4.63
C ARG A 857 11.31 28.31 6.07
N VAL A 858 11.71 29.48 6.58
CA VAL A 858 11.40 29.94 7.93
C VAL A 858 10.48 31.17 7.88
N ASP A 859 9.39 31.14 8.65
CA ASP A 859 8.40 32.23 8.74
C ASP A 859 8.10 32.54 10.22
N GLY A 860 8.52 33.72 10.68
CA GLY A 860 8.27 34.22 12.04
C GLY A 860 6.94 34.94 12.22
N GLY A 861 6.14 35.10 11.14
CA GLY A 861 4.81 35.70 11.18
C GLY A 861 4.82 37.16 11.66
N ASN A 862 4.45 37.38 12.92
CA ASN A 862 4.49 38.69 13.57
C ASN A 862 5.60 38.82 14.63
N GLY A 863 6.31 37.74 14.94
CA GLY A 863 7.40 37.69 15.93
C GLY A 863 8.77 37.46 15.29
N ASP A 864 9.76 37.29 16.16
CA ASP A 864 11.17 37.16 15.78
C ASP A 864 11.49 35.75 15.25
N ILE A 865 12.54 35.64 14.42
CA ILE A 865 13.23 34.38 14.11
C ILE A 865 14.56 34.41 14.86
N THR A 866 14.81 33.39 15.67
CA THR A 866 16.06 33.24 16.44
C THR A 866 16.60 31.83 16.23
N LEU A 867 17.81 31.72 15.65
CA LEU A 867 18.58 30.49 15.59
C LEU A 867 19.91 30.73 16.33
N HIS A 868 20.06 30.13 17.50
CA HIS A 868 21.23 30.25 18.35
C HIS A 868 21.95 28.92 18.49
N SER A 869 23.26 28.92 18.26
CA SER A 869 24.10 27.73 18.23
C SER A 869 25.35 27.92 19.10
N GLN A 870 25.61 27.00 20.02
CA GLN A 870 26.88 27.00 20.79
C GLN A 870 28.04 26.51 19.91
N GLY A 871 27.77 25.60 18.97
CA GLY A 871 28.66 25.18 17.89
C GLY A 871 28.37 25.93 16.59
N THR A 872 28.78 25.34 15.47
CA THR A 872 28.63 25.94 14.13
C THR A 872 27.16 26.10 13.73
N LEU A 873 26.85 27.09 12.92
CA LEU A 873 25.52 27.30 12.34
C LEU A 873 25.64 27.49 10.83
N SER A 874 24.97 26.64 10.05
CA SER A 874 25.03 26.66 8.59
C SER A 874 23.64 26.65 7.95
N VAL A 875 23.40 27.62 7.06
CA VAL A 875 22.17 27.74 6.27
C VAL A 875 22.59 27.72 4.79
N THR A 876 22.41 26.58 4.14
CA THR A 876 22.89 26.33 2.76
C THR A 876 21.73 26.29 1.76
N ALA A 877 22.07 26.25 0.46
CA ALA A 877 21.10 25.97 -0.58
C ALA A 877 20.91 24.45 -0.78
N ALA A 878 19.68 24.01 -0.98
CA ALA A 878 19.40 22.67 -1.51
C ALA A 878 19.68 22.61 -3.01
N SER A 879 19.61 21.43 -3.64
CA SER A 879 19.81 21.29 -5.09
C SER A 879 18.82 20.37 -5.80
N ASP A 880 18.19 20.90 -6.84
CA ASP A 880 17.63 20.10 -7.93
C ASP A 880 18.78 19.53 -8.76
N THR A 881 18.63 18.33 -9.32
CA THR A 881 19.58 17.77 -10.29
C THR A 881 18.86 17.16 -11.50
N ARG A 882 19.54 17.15 -12.65
CA ARG A 882 19.10 16.49 -13.89
C ARG A 882 20.30 15.80 -14.52
N GLN A 883 20.13 14.57 -14.99
CA GLN A 883 21.14 13.79 -15.71
C GLN A 883 20.48 13.11 -16.91
N SER A 884 21.09 13.24 -18.08
CA SER A 884 20.66 12.59 -19.32
C SER A 884 21.85 11.87 -19.95
N GLN A 885 21.72 10.59 -20.23
CA GLN A 885 22.73 9.73 -20.83
C GLN A 885 22.10 8.92 -21.97
N GLY A 886 22.88 8.54 -22.99
CA GLY A 886 22.36 7.72 -24.07
C GLY A 886 23.29 7.60 -25.28
N GLN A 887 22.79 6.85 -26.25
CA GLN A 887 23.56 6.22 -27.31
C GLN A 887 22.61 5.75 -28.43
N THR A 888 22.97 5.98 -29.68
CA THR A 888 22.21 5.50 -30.85
C THR A 888 23.19 4.98 -31.90
N ARG A 889 22.90 3.86 -32.58
CA ARG A 889 23.65 3.36 -33.75
C ARG A 889 22.74 2.56 -34.69
N GLY A 890 22.70 2.98 -35.96
CA GLY A 890 21.88 2.38 -37.04
C GLY A 890 22.64 1.54 -38.05
N GLY A 891 21.99 1.18 -39.16
CA GLY A 891 22.57 0.40 -40.25
C GLY A 891 21.56 -0.20 -41.25
N LYS A 892 21.93 -0.17 -42.53
CA LYS A 892 21.34 -0.90 -43.68
C LYS A 892 22.45 -1.31 -44.68
N LEU A 893 22.68 -2.62 -44.85
CA LEU A 893 23.53 -3.19 -45.89
C LEU A 893 22.66 -3.64 -47.09
N ASP A 894 23.18 -3.51 -48.31
CA ASP A 894 22.43 -3.74 -49.56
C ASP A 894 23.34 -4.40 -50.60
N VAL A 895 22.95 -5.55 -51.18
CA VAL A 895 23.82 -6.40 -52.02
C VAL A 895 23.03 -6.97 -53.20
N GLU A 896 23.22 -6.44 -54.41
CA GLU A 896 22.50 -6.85 -55.62
C GLU A 896 23.41 -7.54 -56.64
N GLY A 897 23.28 -8.86 -56.81
CA GLY A 897 24.05 -9.66 -57.76
C GLY A 897 23.25 -10.07 -59.00
N SER A 898 23.81 -9.81 -60.18
CA SER A 898 23.38 -10.43 -61.44
C SER A 898 24.50 -11.33 -62.01
N SER A 899 24.21 -12.05 -63.09
CA SER A 899 25.21 -12.76 -63.90
C SER A 899 26.26 -11.86 -64.58
N THR A 900 26.21 -10.53 -64.39
CA THR A 900 27.19 -9.54 -64.90
C THR A 900 27.85 -8.68 -63.81
N GLY A 901 27.69 -9.02 -62.52
CA GLY A 901 28.51 -8.48 -61.42
C GLY A 901 27.73 -8.04 -60.18
N GLY A 902 28.44 -7.92 -59.04
CA GLY A 902 27.83 -7.72 -57.72
C GLY A 902 27.82 -6.27 -57.19
N GLY A 903 26.66 -5.85 -56.70
CA GLY A 903 26.37 -4.63 -55.95
C GLY A 903 26.81 -4.68 -54.49
N LEU A 904 27.03 -3.51 -53.87
CA LEU A 904 27.28 -3.29 -52.44
C LEU A 904 26.91 -1.82 -52.14
N GLY A 905 25.87 -1.60 -51.33
CA GLY A 905 25.39 -0.30 -50.86
C GLY A 905 25.74 -0.05 -49.39
N GLY A 906 25.64 1.21 -48.96
CA GLY A 906 26.15 1.71 -47.67
C GLY A 906 25.08 2.29 -46.72
N GLN A 907 25.52 2.57 -45.49
CA GLN A 907 24.68 2.96 -44.36
C GLN A 907 25.32 4.04 -43.47
N GLY A 908 24.49 4.96 -42.99
CA GLY A 908 24.85 5.95 -41.98
C GLY A 908 24.47 5.56 -40.54
N THR A 909 25.17 6.14 -39.55
CA THR A 909 24.87 5.97 -38.11
C THR A 909 25.07 7.29 -37.36
N PHE A 910 24.28 7.50 -36.30
CA PHE A 910 24.09 8.78 -35.61
C PHE A 910 23.87 8.48 -34.13
N GLY A 911 24.48 9.20 -33.19
CA GLY A 911 24.28 8.93 -31.77
C GLY A 911 25.04 9.84 -30.81
N TRP A 912 24.35 10.30 -29.77
CA TRP A 912 24.80 11.33 -28.82
C TRP A 912 23.89 11.38 -27.60
N VAL A 913 24.44 11.78 -26.44
CA VAL A 913 23.89 12.55 -25.30
C VAL A 913 25.14 13.08 -24.51
N ASN A 914 25.00 13.89 -23.46
CA ASN A 914 25.31 13.46 -22.07
C ASN A 914 25.23 14.65 -21.07
N GLU A 915 24.05 15.25 -20.88
CA GLU A 915 23.85 16.46 -20.07
C GLU A 915 23.73 16.18 -18.56
N ARG A 916 24.24 17.11 -17.74
CA ARG A 916 24.08 17.18 -16.29
C ARG A 916 23.84 18.62 -15.85
N GLY A 917 22.81 18.85 -15.06
CA GLY A 917 22.52 20.15 -14.45
C GLY A 917 22.22 20.02 -12.97
N SER A 918 22.58 21.05 -12.21
CA SER A 918 22.19 21.25 -10.82
C SER A 918 21.74 22.70 -10.63
N THR A 919 20.58 22.90 -10.00
CA THR A 919 20.00 24.22 -9.74
C THR A 919 19.84 24.40 -8.23
N ALA A 920 20.44 25.45 -7.69
CA ALA A 920 20.48 25.69 -6.26
C ALA A 920 19.21 26.39 -5.77
N ILE A 921 18.63 25.86 -4.69
CA ILE A 921 17.42 26.34 -4.03
C ILE A 921 17.85 26.94 -2.69
N GLY A 922 18.19 28.23 -2.72
CA GLY A 922 18.55 28.99 -1.52
C GLY A 922 17.41 29.07 -0.50
N ALA A 923 17.77 29.13 0.78
CA ALA A 923 16.83 29.25 1.90
C ALA A 923 16.02 30.58 1.87
N ARG A 924 14.88 30.63 2.55
CA ARG A 924 14.07 31.86 2.71
C ARG A 924 13.62 32.05 4.15
N PHE A 925 13.92 33.20 4.73
CA PHE A 925 13.63 33.54 6.13
C PHE A 925 12.88 34.88 6.17
N ASP A 926 11.57 34.86 6.46
CA ASP A 926 10.70 36.05 6.49
C ASP A 926 10.16 36.33 7.91
N SER A 927 10.25 37.58 8.38
CA SER A 927 9.73 38.03 9.68
C SER A 927 9.29 39.50 9.64
N LYS A 928 8.42 39.90 10.57
CA LYS A 928 8.10 41.33 10.85
C LYS A 928 8.85 41.88 12.07
N GLY A 929 9.51 41.01 12.83
CA GLY A 929 10.35 41.33 13.96
C GLY A 929 11.84 41.27 13.59
N THR A 930 12.66 40.75 14.49
CA THR A 930 14.09 40.52 14.31
C THR A 930 14.33 39.12 13.74
N LEU A 931 15.25 39.01 12.78
CA LEU A 931 15.94 37.76 12.45
C LEU A 931 17.32 37.81 13.12
N GLN A 932 17.63 36.84 13.98
CA GLN A 932 18.94 36.69 14.61
C GLN A 932 19.49 35.29 14.31
N LEU A 933 20.67 35.23 13.70
CA LEU A 933 21.47 34.01 13.54
C LEU A 933 22.75 34.17 14.36
N THR A 934 22.97 33.26 15.31
CA THR A 934 24.11 33.33 16.24
C THR A 934 24.85 31.99 16.27
N SER A 935 26.19 32.05 16.19
CA SER A 935 27.08 30.92 16.46
C SER A 935 28.19 31.33 17.42
N LEU A 936 28.42 30.52 18.46
CA LEU A 936 29.50 30.68 19.44
C LEU A 936 30.66 29.70 19.21
N ALA A 937 30.70 29.05 18.05
CA ALA A 937 31.85 28.27 17.59
C ALA A 937 33.10 29.14 17.41
N HIS A 938 34.27 28.49 17.51
CA HIS A 938 35.59 29.11 17.42
C HIS A 938 36.27 28.81 16.07
N ASP A 939 35.50 28.37 15.07
CA ASP A 939 35.95 27.98 13.74
C ASP A 939 36.18 29.19 12.81
N ASP A 940 37.03 29.01 11.80
CA ASP A 940 37.27 29.96 10.69
C ASP A 940 35.98 30.37 9.95
N VAL A 941 34.93 29.54 10.05
CA VAL A 941 33.55 29.86 9.70
C VAL A 941 32.63 29.24 10.75
N ALA A 942 32.31 30.03 11.79
CA ALA A 942 31.35 29.68 12.81
C ALA A 942 29.90 29.78 12.27
N LEU A 943 29.61 30.86 11.54
CA LEU A 943 28.32 31.11 10.88
C LEU A 943 28.47 31.14 9.35
N HIS A 944 27.83 30.19 8.68
CA HIS A 944 27.79 30.06 7.21
C HIS A 944 26.39 30.28 6.65
N VAL A 945 26.26 31.15 5.65
CA VAL A 945 25.00 31.50 4.99
C VAL A 945 25.21 31.50 3.47
N GLN A 946 24.50 30.65 2.75
CA GLN A 946 24.62 30.50 1.29
C GLN A 946 23.26 30.59 0.58
N GLY A 947 23.13 31.53 -0.35
CA GLY A 947 21.93 31.79 -1.16
C GLY A 947 20.70 32.27 -0.39
N LEU A 948 20.84 32.69 0.87
CA LEU A 948 19.73 33.05 1.75
C LEU A 948 18.98 34.28 1.23
N GLN A 949 17.66 34.18 1.10
CA GLN A 949 16.76 35.30 0.91
C GLN A 949 16.11 35.66 2.25
N ALA A 950 16.52 36.77 2.88
CA ALA A 950 16.02 37.19 4.19
C ALA A 950 15.37 38.56 4.18
N ASN A 951 14.29 38.70 4.94
CA ASN A 951 13.51 39.92 5.08
C ASN A 951 12.97 40.01 6.52
N ALA A 952 13.43 41.00 7.28
CA ALA A 952 13.04 41.22 8.67
C ALA A 952 13.15 42.71 9.03
N LYS A 953 12.64 43.15 10.17
CA LYS A 953 12.85 44.52 10.64
C LYS A 953 14.31 44.77 11.02
N ARG A 954 14.94 43.81 11.72
CA ARG A 954 16.38 43.77 12.00
C ARG A 954 16.92 42.41 11.56
N ILE A 955 18.10 42.36 10.95
CA ILE A 955 18.83 41.12 10.70
C ILE A 955 20.15 41.20 11.49
N GLY A 956 20.36 40.30 12.44
CA GLY A 956 21.63 40.13 13.15
C GLY A 956 22.33 38.84 12.74
N LEU A 957 23.61 38.94 12.38
CA LEU A 957 24.50 37.82 12.10
C LEU A 957 25.67 37.89 13.10
N ASP A 958 25.72 36.98 14.07
CA ASP A 958 26.65 37.05 15.21
C ASP A 958 27.51 35.77 15.28
N ALA A 959 28.71 35.83 14.69
CA ALA A 959 29.76 34.81 14.82
C ALA A 959 30.61 35.12 16.08
N GLY A 960 29.96 35.03 17.24
CA GLY A 960 30.42 35.65 18.49
C GLY A 960 31.81 35.23 18.98
N ASN A 961 32.35 34.08 18.56
CA ASN A 961 33.71 33.61 18.89
C ASN A 961 34.54 33.17 17.66
N GLY A 962 34.05 33.37 16.44
CA GLY A 962 34.66 32.80 15.22
C GLY A 962 34.37 33.62 13.96
N GLY A 963 34.57 33.02 12.78
CA GLY A 963 34.40 33.70 11.49
C GLY A 963 32.97 33.68 10.93
N LEU A 964 32.66 34.63 10.05
CA LEU A 964 31.38 34.79 9.36
C LEU A 964 31.55 34.65 7.84
N LEU A 965 30.77 33.79 7.18
CA LEU A 965 30.73 33.65 5.73
C LEU A 965 29.29 33.79 5.20
N VAL A 966 29.05 34.83 4.40
CA VAL A 966 27.81 35.03 3.63
C VAL A 966 28.16 34.97 2.15
N GLU A 967 27.54 34.07 1.37
CA GLU A 967 27.87 33.91 -0.05
C GLU A 967 26.68 33.57 -0.97
N ALA A 968 26.92 33.64 -2.27
CA ALA A 968 25.98 33.20 -3.29
C ALA A 968 25.90 31.67 -3.38
N ALA A 969 24.73 31.15 -3.75
CA ALA A 969 24.56 29.76 -4.16
C ALA A 969 24.86 29.58 -5.66
N SER A 970 25.46 28.45 -6.05
CA SER A 970 25.86 28.19 -7.45
C SER A 970 24.92 27.23 -8.18
N ASN A 971 24.40 27.64 -9.32
CA ASN A 971 23.89 26.73 -10.34
C ASN A 971 25.07 26.20 -11.18
N THR A 972 25.02 24.92 -11.57
CA THR A 972 25.99 24.33 -12.49
C THR A 972 25.26 23.60 -13.62
N GLU A 973 25.59 23.92 -14.86
CA GLU A 973 24.99 23.32 -16.05
C GLU A 973 26.09 22.89 -17.00
N ARG A 974 26.02 21.66 -17.51
CA ARG A 974 26.91 21.20 -18.57
C ARG A 974 26.22 20.14 -19.43
N HIS A 975 26.56 20.13 -20.71
CA HIS A 975 27.18 18.96 -21.37
C HIS A 975 26.42 18.34 -22.59
N ASP A 976 25.93 19.17 -23.52
CA ASP A 976 25.28 18.78 -24.79
C ASP A 976 26.26 18.10 -25.79
N ASN A 977 25.82 17.14 -26.62
CA ASN A 977 26.64 16.56 -27.72
C ASN A 977 25.81 16.15 -28.96
N LEU A 978 26.48 15.88 -30.10
CA LEU A 978 25.89 15.44 -31.37
C LEU A 978 26.97 14.77 -32.24
N ASP A 979 26.71 13.54 -32.73
CA ASP A 979 27.54 12.84 -33.72
C ASP A 979 26.65 12.18 -34.79
N VAL A 980 26.93 12.43 -36.07
CA VAL A 980 25.99 12.29 -37.20
C VAL A 980 26.75 11.89 -38.46
N THR A 981 26.54 10.70 -39.04
CA THR A 981 27.31 10.20 -40.20
C THR A 981 26.42 9.63 -41.31
N LEU A 982 26.34 10.30 -42.47
CA LEU A 982 25.77 9.74 -43.71
C LEU A 982 26.87 9.11 -44.59
N GLY A 983 26.51 8.05 -45.32
CA GLY A 983 27.34 7.45 -46.37
C GLY A 983 26.53 6.48 -47.23
N GLY A 984 26.51 6.67 -48.55
CA GLY A 984 25.80 5.83 -49.52
C GLY A 984 26.45 5.87 -50.90
N GLY A 985 26.23 4.84 -51.73
CA GLY A 985 26.93 4.73 -53.01
C GLY A 985 26.24 3.93 -54.10
N LEU A 986 26.30 4.47 -55.33
CA LEU A 986 25.87 3.83 -56.57
C LEU A 986 27.03 3.04 -57.21
N LYS A 987 26.69 2.08 -58.08
CA LYS A 987 27.63 1.20 -58.80
C LYS A 987 27.25 1.08 -60.27
N VAL A 988 28.25 0.78 -61.10
CA VAL A 988 28.08 0.41 -62.52
C VAL A 988 29.03 -0.73 -62.85
N ASN A 989 28.55 -1.73 -63.59
CA ASN A 989 29.39 -2.76 -64.23
C ASN A 989 29.42 -2.52 -65.75
N ALA A 990 30.57 -2.73 -66.37
CA ALA A 990 30.72 -3.01 -67.81
C ALA A 990 30.01 -2.06 -68.82
N MET A 991 30.20 -0.74 -68.66
CA MET A 991 29.90 0.35 -69.63
C MET A 991 28.40 0.59 -69.95
N ASP A 992 27.84 1.79 -69.81
CA ASP A 992 28.42 3.10 -69.44
C ASP A 992 27.44 3.92 -68.57
N ILE A 993 27.93 5.05 -68.04
CA ILE A 993 27.25 6.05 -67.15
C ILE A 993 27.20 5.68 -65.66
N GLY A 994 28.21 6.19 -64.92
CA GLY A 994 28.00 6.95 -63.67
C GLY A 994 27.40 6.28 -62.42
N GLY A 995 28.26 5.72 -61.56
CA GLY A 995 28.02 5.48 -60.13
C GLY A 995 28.68 6.56 -59.26
N ILE A 996 28.01 6.92 -58.16
CA ILE A 996 28.12 8.18 -57.42
C ILE A 996 28.04 7.87 -55.90
N ASN A 997 29.03 8.27 -55.09
CA ASN A 997 29.14 7.90 -53.66
C ASN A 997 29.22 9.09 -52.69
N ALA A 998 28.08 9.49 -52.11
CA ALA A 998 27.98 10.63 -51.19
C ALA A 998 28.27 10.23 -49.74
N GLN A 999 29.15 10.97 -49.05
CA GLN A 999 29.37 10.86 -47.61
C GLN A 999 29.46 12.26 -47.00
N VAL A 1000 28.63 12.50 -45.97
CA VAL A 1000 28.62 13.77 -45.23
C VAL A 1000 28.50 13.46 -43.73
N LYS A 1001 29.32 14.10 -42.89
CA LYS A 1001 29.36 13.97 -41.43
C LYS A 1001 29.10 15.33 -40.76
N VAL A 1002 28.48 15.30 -39.57
CA VAL A 1002 28.27 16.44 -38.68
C VAL A 1002 28.69 16.08 -37.26
N GLY A 1003 29.22 17.06 -36.52
CA GLY A 1003 29.39 17.02 -35.07
C GLY A 1003 28.99 18.35 -34.42
N ARG A 1004 28.48 18.33 -33.18
CA ARG A 1004 28.17 19.56 -32.42
C ARG A 1004 28.23 19.32 -30.92
N ASP A 1005 28.93 20.16 -30.19
CA ASP A 1005 29.24 19.96 -28.76
C ASP A 1005 29.13 21.33 -28.05
N LYS A 1006 28.41 21.46 -26.93
CA LYS A 1006 28.01 22.78 -26.37
C LYS A 1006 27.86 22.73 -24.84
N ARG A 1007 28.76 23.39 -24.07
CA ARG A 1007 29.00 23.02 -22.65
C ARG A 1007 29.39 24.16 -21.69
N ASP A 1008 29.10 23.94 -20.40
CA ASP A 1008 29.47 24.71 -19.19
C ASP A 1008 28.86 26.10 -19.03
N ASN A 1009 28.01 26.21 -18.00
CA ASN A 1009 27.70 27.44 -17.28
C ASN A 1009 27.79 27.16 -15.77
N THR A 1010 28.51 27.99 -15.03
CA THR A 1010 28.42 28.11 -13.56
C THR A 1010 27.96 29.52 -13.25
N THR A 1011 26.78 29.66 -12.64
CA THR A 1011 26.17 30.98 -12.36
C THR A 1011 25.74 31.09 -10.90
N TRP A 1012 25.83 32.30 -10.35
CA TRP A 1012 25.65 32.57 -8.94
C TRP A 1012 24.32 33.29 -8.65
N HIS A 1013 23.67 32.90 -7.56
CA HIS A 1013 22.48 33.54 -7.02
C HIS A 1013 22.81 34.12 -5.64
N ASP A 1014 22.78 35.45 -5.53
CA ASP A 1014 23.13 36.18 -4.31
C ASP A 1014 22.36 35.68 -3.08
N SER A 1015 23.04 35.66 -1.93
CA SER A 1015 22.33 35.89 -0.66
C SER A 1015 21.81 37.34 -0.65
N LYS A 1016 20.51 37.55 -0.46
CA LYS A 1016 19.88 38.87 -0.40
C LYS A 1016 19.23 39.07 0.97
N LEU A 1017 19.73 40.03 1.74
CA LEU A 1017 19.30 40.33 3.11
C LEU A 1017 18.75 41.76 3.14
N ARG A 1018 17.47 41.93 3.51
CA ARG A 1018 16.82 43.25 3.59
C ARG A 1018 16.24 43.53 4.98
N ALA A 1019 16.51 44.73 5.52
CA ALA A 1019 16.00 45.15 6.83
C ALA A 1019 15.84 46.67 7.01
N ASP A 1020 15.38 47.12 8.19
CA ASP A 1020 15.68 48.48 8.65
C ASP A 1020 17.14 48.58 9.11
N LEU A 1021 17.61 47.57 9.86
CA LEU A 1021 18.97 47.50 10.40
C LEU A 1021 19.59 46.11 10.17
N ILE A 1022 20.82 46.07 9.64
CA ILE A 1022 21.65 44.85 9.60
C ILE A 1022 22.79 45.03 10.61
N ASP A 1023 22.97 44.06 11.51
CA ASP A 1023 24.00 44.03 12.57
C ASP A 1023 24.95 42.86 12.30
N LEU A 1024 26.23 43.13 12.07
CA LEU A 1024 27.26 42.13 11.72
C LEU A 1024 28.31 42.01 12.82
N ARG A 1025 28.48 40.83 13.39
CA ARG A 1025 29.46 40.58 14.46
C ARG A 1025 30.27 39.32 14.20
N SER A 1026 31.57 39.43 14.47
CA SER A 1026 32.55 38.37 14.19
C SER A 1026 33.81 38.59 15.03
N GLN A 1027 34.23 37.61 15.83
CA GLN A 1027 35.57 37.64 16.45
C GLN A 1027 36.66 37.23 15.46
N GLY A 1028 36.33 36.42 14.45
CA GLY A 1028 37.21 36.06 13.34
C GLY A 1028 37.00 36.92 12.09
N ASP A 1029 37.52 36.44 10.96
CA ASP A 1029 37.34 37.08 9.64
C ASP A 1029 35.87 37.03 9.16
N THR A 1030 35.41 38.13 8.56
CA THR A 1030 34.11 38.22 7.88
C THR A 1030 34.30 38.23 6.38
N ARG A 1031 33.61 37.32 5.68
CA ARG A 1031 33.60 37.18 4.23
C ARG A 1031 32.18 37.33 3.68
N ILE A 1032 31.99 38.27 2.76
CA ILE A 1032 30.73 38.53 2.06
C ILE A 1032 31.01 38.39 0.56
N GLU A 1033 30.66 37.24 -0.03
CA GLU A 1033 31.08 36.85 -1.38
C GLU A 1033 29.91 36.50 -2.32
N GLY A 1034 29.38 37.48 -3.07
CA GLY A 1034 28.16 37.31 -3.86
C GLY A 1034 26.90 37.52 -3.00
N ALA A 1035 26.73 38.74 -2.47
CA ALA A 1035 25.58 39.06 -1.62
C ALA A 1035 25.11 40.51 -1.76
N GLN A 1036 23.84 40.75 -1.43
CA GLN A 1036 23.23 42.08 -1.38
C GLN A 1036 22.63 42.30 0.02
N LEU A 1037 23.20 43.25 0.76
CA LEU A 1037 22.75 43.67 2.09
C LEU A 1037 22.14 45.06 1.94
N GLU A 1038 20.82 45.16 2.11
CA GLU A 1038 20.05 46.40 1.94
C GLU A 1038 19.36 46.80 3.25
N ALA A 1039 19.66 47.99 3.76
CA ALA A 1039 19.11 48.48 5.03
C ALA A 1039 18.93 50.00 5.08
N GLN A 1040 18.29 50.49 6.13
CA GLN A 1040 18.44 51.90 6.52
C GLN A 1040 19.82 52.11 7.17
N ALA A 1041 20.26 51.21 8.04
CA ALA A 1041 21.62 51.21 8.60
C ALA A 1041 22.27 49.82 8.53
N ILE A 1042 23.58 49.77 8.31
CA ILE A 1042 24.39 48.54 8.46
C ILE A 1042 25.46 48.83 9.51
N GLU A 1043 25.35 48.19 10.68
CA GLU A 1043 26.20 48.41 11.85
C GLU A 1043 26.94 47.11 12.19
N GLY A 1044 28.05 47.18 12.94
CA GLY A 1044 28.74 45.96 13.36
C GLY A 1044 30.11 46.11 13.99
N LYS A 1045 30.65 44.98 14.46
CA LYS A 1045 32.02 44.85 14.98
C LYS A 1045 32.66 43.56 14.51
N ILE A 1046 33.80 43.68 13.83
CA ILE A 1046 34.53 42.58 13.20
C ILE A 1046 35.97 42.67 13.71
N ASP A 1047 36.37 41.82 14.65
CA ASP A 1047 37.73 41.88 15.21
C ASP A 1047 38.80 41.39 14.22
N GLY A 1048 38.43 40.46 13.32
CA GLY A 1048 39.27 40.02 12.20
C GLY A 1048 39.22 40.95 10.98
N ASN A 1049 39.55 40.40 9.82
CA ASN A 1049 39.51 41.10 8.54
C ASN A 1049 38.10 41.11 7.93
N LEU A 1050 37.78 42.13 7.13
CA LEU A 1050 36.54 42.21 6.35
C LEU A 1050 36.83 42.08 4.86
N ARG A 1051 36.33 41.02 4.22
CA ARG A 1051 36.43 40.81 2.77
C ARG A 1051 35.04 40.87 2.13
N VAL A 1052 34.85 41.83 1.22
CA VAL A 1052 33.60 41.98 0.45
C VAL A 1052 33.94 41.82 -1.04
N ALA A 1053 33.46 40.75 -1.67
CA ALA A 1053 33.88 40.35 -3.01
C ALA A 1053 32.72 39.94 -3.91
N SER A 1054 32.69 40.43 -5.15
CA SER A 1054 31.74 39.93 -6.15
C SER A 1054 32.15 38.55 -6.68
N ARG A 1055 31.20 37.62 -6.82
CA ARG A 1055 31.39 36.35 -7.53
C ARG A 1055 31.35 36.60 -9.06
N GLN A 1056 32.00 35.74 -9.84
CA GLN A 1056 31.95 35.75 -11.30
C GLN A 1056 31.20 34.51 -11.81
N ASP A 1057 30.19 34.73 -12.63
CA ASP A 1057 29.57 33.72 -13.47
C ASP A 1057 30.57 33.31 -14.56
N GLN A 1058 30.76 32.00 -14.75
CA GLN A 1058 31.67 31.43 -15.75
C GLN A 1058 30.86 30.60 -16.76
N VAL A 1059 30.73 31.12 -17.98
CA VAL A 1059 29.62 30.80 -18.90
C VAL A 1059 30.13 30.38 -20.29
N ASP A 1060 29.24 29.74 -21.05
CA ASP A 1060 29.14 29.68 -22.52
C ASP A 1060 30.24 28.96 -23.28
N SER A 1061 29.93 27.82 -23.94
CA SER A 1061 30.66 27.32 -25.12
C SER A 1061 29.75 26.71 -26.19
N VAL A 1062 30.23 26.71 -27.44
CA VAL A 1062 29.67 26.07 -28.64
C VAL A 1062 30.81 25.55 -29.52
N LYS A 1063 30.63 24.36 -30.12
CA LYS A 1063 31.48 23.78 -31.17
C LYS A 1063 30.61 23.09 -32.22
N LEU A 1064 30.99 23.18 -33.49
CA LEU A 1064 30.28 22.68 -34.67
C LEU A 1064 31.31 22.17 -35.70
N GLU A 1065 31.03 21.03 -36.32
CA GLU A 1065 31.86 20.38 -37.33
C GLU A 1065 30.99 19.93 -38.52
N ILE A 1066 31.45 20.20 -39.74
CA ILE A 1066 30.82 19.89 -41.03
C ILE A 1066 31.86 19.21 -41.89
N ASP A 1067 31.53 18.09 -42.52
CA ASP A 1067 32.43 17.37 -43.42
C ASP A 1067 31.62 16.76 -44.58
N ALA A 1068 31.77 17.25 -45.80
CA ALA A 1068 31.04 16.79 -46.98
C ALA A 1068 31.99 16.33 -48.10
N SER A 1069 31.68 15.20 -48.74
CA SER A 1069 32.55 14.58 -49.75
C SER A 1069 31.76 13.73 -50.77
N LEU A 1070 32.29 13.58 -52.00
CA LEU A 1070 31.79 12.59 -52.96
C LEU A 1070 32.85 12.07 -53.95
N ALA A 1071 32.68 10.82 -54.41
CA ALA A 1071 33.40 10.21 -55.53
C ALA A 1071 32.48 9.66 -56.65
N GLN A 1072 32.86 9.86 -57.93
CA GLN A 1072 32.15 9.36 -59.12
C GLN A 1072 33.00 8.36 -59.94
N LYS A 1073 32.35 7.39 -60.61
CA LYS A 1073 32.93 6.57 -61.70
C LYS A 1073 31.83 6.20 -62.71
N GLN A 1074 31.86 6.45 -64.02
CA GLN A 1074 32.85 7.03 -64.95
C GLN A 1074 32.09 7.42 -66.26
N GLN A 1075 32.62 8.17 -67.25
CA GLN A 1075 33.97 8.76 -67.39
C GLN A 1075 34.08 10.11 -68.15
N ALA A 1076 33.01 10.69 -68.71
CA ALA A 1076 33.14 11.75 -69.72
C ALA A 1076 33.13 13.22 -69.19
N THR A 1077 34.31 13.72 -68.77
CA THR A 1077 34.83 15.13 -68.74
C THR A 1077 34.16 16.32 -67.95
N ALA A 1078 34.75 16.78 -66.80
CA ALA A 1078 34.54 18.06 -65.99
C ALA A 1078 33.59 18.26 -64.72
N ASP A 1079 33.49 17.32 -63.75
CA ASP A 1079 32.49 17.13 -62.64
C ASP A 1079 32.39 18.01 -61.36
N THR A 1080 32.64 17.39 -60.19
CA THR A 1080 32.04 17.57 -58.86
C THR A 1080 30.56 17.22 -58.68
N ASP A 1081 30.10 16.00 -59.06
CA ASP A 1081 28.84 15.45 -58.55
C ASP A 1081 28.72 15.72 -57.04
N ALA A 1082 27.53 16.12 -56.60
CA ALA A 1082 26.77 15.45 -55.55
C ALA A 1082 25.47 16.24 -55.21
N PRO A 1083 24.55 15.68 -54.40
CA PRO A 1083 23.40 16.42 -53.87
C PRO A 1083 23.58 16.79 -52.38
N ALA A 1084 23.53 18.08 -52.09
CA ALA A 1084 23.55 18.62 -50.73
C ALA A 1084 22.36 18.10 -49.89
N SER A 1085 22.63 17.17 -48.97
CA SER A 1085 21.62 16.53 -48.10
C SER A 1085 21.93 16.59 -46.60
N LEU A 1086 23.00 17.30 -46.21
CA LEU A 1086 23.33 17.62 -44.81
C LEU A 1086 23.62 19.11 -44.56
N ALA A 1087 23.55 19.96 -45.59
CA ALA A 1087 23.76 21.42 -45.46
C ALA A 1087 22.68 22.11 -44.59
N SER A 1088 21.46 21.57 -44.57
CA SER A 1088 20.34 22.07 -43.77
C SER A 1088 20.48 21.84 -42.26
N VAL A 1089 21.44 21.03 -41.81
CA VAL A 1089 21.75 20.85 -40.37
C VAL A 1089 22.55 22.04 -39.81
N PHE A 1090 22.87 23.02 -40.66
CA PHE A 1090 23.82 24.11 -40.37
C PHE A 1090 23.30 25.53 -40.60
N GLU A 1091 21.99 25.69 -40.78
CA GLU A 1091 21.36 27.02 -40.81
C GLU A 1091 21.55 27.71 -39.45
N GLY A 1092 22.34 28.79 -39.42
CA GLY A 1092 22.71 29.49 -38.19
C GLY A 1092 24.01 30.32 -38.24
N GLY A 1093 24.79 30.23 -39.32
CA GLY A 1093 25.91 31.14 -39.61
C GLY A 1093 26.11 31.33 -41.12
N ASN A 1094 27.11 32.12 -41.53
CA ASN A 1094 27.55 32.36 -42.94
C ASN A 1094 28.09 31.09 -43.65
N ILE A 1095 27.64 29.92 -43.22
CA ILE A 1095 28.16 28.58 -43.49
C ILE A 1095 27.30 27.87 -44.53
N THR A 1096 25.99 28.10 -44.53
CA THR A 1096 25.08 27.64 -45.58
C THR A 1096 25.39 28.23 -46.94
N GLU A 1097 25.94 29.44 -47.01
CA GLU A 1097 26.38 30.05 -48.27
C GLU A 1097 27.67 29.40 -48.80
N ILE A 1098 28.58 28.93 -47.92
CA ILE A 1098 29.75 28.11 -48.31
C ILE A 1098 29.25 26.76 -48.84
N ALA A 1099 28.35 26.13 -48.09
CA ALA A 1099 27.63 24.91 -48.47
C ALA A 1099 26.51 25.14 -49.51
N GLY A 1100 26.53 26.28 -50.21
CA GLY A 1100 25.70 26.58 -51.38
C GLY A 1100 26.54 26.99 -52.61
N ALA A 1101 27.64 27.72 -52.39
CA ALA A 1101 28.53 28.19 -53.45
C ALA A 1101 29.28 27.06 -54.16
N LEU A 1102 29.73 26.03 -53.42
CA LEU A 1102 30.41 24.87 -54.00
C LEU A 1102 29.52 23.97 -54.85
N TRP A 1103 28.22 23.97 -54.56
CA TRP A 1103 27.25 23.03 -55.13
C TRP A 1103 26.69 23.44 -56.48
N ASN A 1104 26.79 24.72 -56.83
CA ASN A 1104 26.12 25.30 -58.00
C ASN A 1104 27.03 25.49 -59.24
N LYS A 1105 28.19 24.80 -59.31
CA LYS A 1105 29.08 24.77 -60.49
C LYS A 1105 29.71 23.39 -60.75
N VAL A 1106 28.84 22.40 -61.02
CA VAL A 1106 29.10 20.94 -61.05
C VAL A 1106 28.77 20.33 -62.45
N THR A 1107 29.65 19.55 -63.12
CA THR A 1107 29.39 18.97 -64.50
C THR A 1107 30.23 17.73 -65.05
N ALA A 1108 29.98 16.44 -64.69
CA ALA A 1108 30.48 15.12 -65.25
C ALA A 1108 32.00 14.66 -65.14
N LYS A 1109 32.44 13.51 -64.54
CA LYS A 1109 33.88 13.04 -64.28
C LYS A 1109 34.95 13.89 -63.47
N PHE A 1110 34.97 13.87 -62.11
CA PHE A 1110 35.83 14.63 -61.12
C PHE A 1110 35.17 14.51 -59.68
N THR A 1111 35.56 15.22 -58.59
CA THR A 1111 35.17 14.93 -57.16
C THR A 1111 35.37 16.09 -56.13
N PRO A 1112 34.39 16.48 -55.28
CA PRO A 1112 34.53 17.60 -54.32
C PRO A 1112 34.70 17.17 -52.85
N SER A 1113 35.28 18.04 -52.02
CA SER A 1113 35.08 18.00 -50.56
C SER A 1113 35.07 19.38 -49.89
N VAL A 1114 34.30 19.49 -48.80
CA VAL A 1114 34.05 20.74 -48.05
C VAL A 1114 34.05 20.41 -46.56
N LYS A 1115 35.01 20.95 -45.80
CA LYS A 1115 35.01 20.88 -44.34
C LYS A 1115 34.87 22.26 -43.73
N ILE A 1116 33.96 22.43 -42.77
CA ILE A 1116 33.70 23.70 -42.10
C ILE A 1116 33.64 23.43 -40.59
N ASP A 1117 34.36 24.21 -39.80
CA ASP A 1117 34.38 24.08 -38.34
C ASP A 1117 34.08 25.46 -37.71
N TYR A 1118 33.23 25.50 -36.69
CA TYR A 1118 32.82 26.74 -36.01
C TYR A 1118 32.79 26.55 -34.50
N ALA A 1119 33.28 27.53 -33.74
CA ALA A 1119 33.28 27.50 -32.28
C ALA A 1119 33.02 28.89 -31.67
N LYS A 1120 32.59 28.92 -30.42
CA LYS A 1120 32.36 30.13 -29.62
C LYS A 1120 32.59 29.77 -28.14
N ARG A 1121 33.40 30.51 -27.38
CA ARG A 1121 33.54 30.25 -25.92
C ARG A 1121 33.96 31.47 -25.09
N SER A 1122 33.25 31.64 -23.97
CA SER A 1122 33.68 32.19 -22.68
C SER A 1122 33.12 33.55 -22.30
N ASN A 1123 32.38 33.56 -21.20
CA ASN A 1123 31.94 34.75 -20.49
C ASN A 1123 32.27 34.59 -19.00
N ASP A 1124 33.23 35.38 -18.50
CA ASP A 1124 33.59 35.48 -17.09
C ASP A 1124 33.06 36.84 -16.59
N THR A 1125 31.84 36.89 -16.04
CA THR A 1125 31.13 38.16 -15.80
C THR A 1125 30.56 38.26 -14.40
N VAL A 1126 30.46 39.48 -13.86
CA VAL A 1126 29.77 39.72 -12.58
C VAL A 1126 28.31 40.08 -12.90
N SER A 1127 27.41 39.10 -12.79
CA SER A 1127 25.98 39.25 -13.06
C SER A 1127 25.24 40.02 -11.96
N GLN A 1128 25.73 39.96 -10.73
CA GLN A 1128 25.31 40.77 -9.59
C GLN A 1128 26.56 41.28 -8.87
N GLN A 1129 26.71 42.61 -8.76
CA GLN A 1129 27.78 43.17 -7.92
C GLN A 1129 27.40 42.98 -6.45
N THR A 1130 28.35 42.52 -5.62
CA THR A 1130 28.15 42.48 -4.17
C THR A 1130 28.00 43.89 -3.62
N LEU A 1131 26.93 44.10 -2.87
CA LEU A 1131 26.41 45.40 -2.47
C LEU A 1131 26.12 45.42 -0.98
N LEU A 1132 26.71 46.37 -0.26
CA LEU A 1132 26.28 46.79 1.07
C LEU A 1132 25.68 48.19 0.93
N SER A 1133 24.41 48.35 1.31
CA SER A 1133 23.65 49.58 1.09
C SER A 1133 22.84 49.95 2.34
N GLY A 1134 23.41 50.79 3.21
CA GLY A 1134 22.72 51.37 4.36
C GLY A 1134 22.36 52.83 4.09
N THR A 1135 21.08 53.16 3.82
CA THR A 1135 20.72 54.51 3.32
C THR A 1135 21.12 55.65 4.25
N GLN A 1136 20.94 55.49 5.56
CA GLN A 1136 21.30 56.43 6.63
C GLN A 1136 22.76 56.27 7.09
N GLY A 1137 23.44 55.17 6.75
CA GLY A 1137 24.84 54.95 7.08
C GLY A 1137 25.28 53.48 7.04
N ILE A 1138 26.60 53.29 6.97
CA ILE A 1138 27.28 52.02 7.26
C ILE A 1138 28.34 52.34 8.33
N ASP A 1139 28.34 51.63 9.47
CA ASP A 1139 29.36 51.75 10.52
C ASP A 1139 29.82 50.37 10.99
N LEU A 1140 30.87 49.85 10.35
CA LEU A 1140 31.49 48.57 10.68
C LEU A 1140 32.82 48.81 11.40
N GLN A 1141 32.90 48.45 12.68
CA GLN A 1141 34.14 48.54 13.45
C GLN A 1141 35.04 47.35 13.12
N VAL A 1142 35.83 47.46 12.05
CA VAL A 1142 36.81 46.44 11.64
C VAL A 1142 38.14 46.64 12.37
N GLY A 1143 38.63 45.57 13.00
CA GLY A 1143 39.90 45.52 13.72
C GLY A 1143 41.09 45.10 12.86
N GLY A 1144 40.87 44.19 11.91
CA GLY A 1144 41.82 43.84 10.84
C GLY A 1144 41.69 44.74 9.61
N ASP A 1145 42.21 44.27 8.47
CA ASP A 1145 42.13 45.02 7.21
C ASP A 1145 40.79 44.78 6.49
N THR A 1146 40.32 45.79 5.75
CA THR A 1146 39.15 45.68 4.87
C THR A 1146 39.58 45.56 3.41
N ARG A 1147 39.09 44.55 2.69
CA ARG A 1147 39.39 44.32 1.27
C ARG A 1147 38.12 44.22 0.43
N LEU A 1148 37.91 45.22 -0.41
CA LEU A 1148 36.84 45.24 -1.42
C LEU A 1148 37.36 44.66 -2.74
N VAL A 1149 36.66 43.69 -3.34
CA VAL A 1149 37.03 43.06 -4.62
C VAL A 1149 35.86 43.15 -5.59
N GLY A 1150 35.90 44.16 -6.45
CA GLY A 1150 34.82 44.57 -7.34
C GLY A 1150 33.47 44.75 -6.65
N ALA A 1151 33.43 45.28 -5.42
CA ALA A 1151 32.21 45.43 -4.62
C ALA A 1151 31.82 46.92 -4.41
N THR A 1152 30.54 47.18 -4.15
CA THR A 1152 30.04 48.53 -3.80
C THR A 1152 29.58 48.56 -2.34
N LEU A 1153 30.11 49.51 -1.56
CA LEU A 1153 29.52 49.98 -0.31
C LEU A 1153 28.87 51.33 -0.57
N GLN A 1154 27.64 51.55 -0.11
CA GLN A 1154 26.95 52.83 -0.29
C GLN A 1154 26.11 53.26 0.93
N ALA A 1155 26.23 54.54 1.27
CA ALA A 1155 25.30 55.27 2.10
C ALA A 1155 24.78 56.48 1.32
N ALA A 1156 23.46 56.59 1.16
CA ALA A 1156 22.85 57.60 0.29
C ALA A 1156 22.74 58.96 0.99
N ASP A 1157 22.26 58.94 2.23
CA ASP A 1157 22.05 60.10 3.09
C ASP A 1157 23.08 60.16 4.25
N GLY A 1158 23.90 59.10 4.43
CA GLY A 1158 24.91 58.96 5.48
C GLY A 1158 26.36 58.75 5.00
N GLN A 1159 27.22 58.29 5.92
CA GLN A 1159 28.65 57.98 5.70
C GLN A 1159 28.95 56.47 5.76
N VAL A 1160 30.16 56.07 5.37
CA VAL A 1160 30.64 54.68 5.42
C VAL A 1160 31.88 54.56 6.31
N GLY A 1161 31.67 54.23 7.58
CA GLY A 1161 32.69 53.86 8.56
C GLY A 1161 33.12 52.39 8.43
N LEU A 1162 34.43 52.15 8.50
CA LEU A 1162 35.07 50.82 8.36
C LEU A 1162 36.15 50.57 9.43
N GLY A 1163 36.04 51.23 10.59
CA GLY A 1163 37.05 51.14 11.65
C GLY A 1163 38.37 51.84 11.30
N GLY A 1164 39.47 51.30 11.82
CA GLY A 1164 40.81 51.90 11.73
C GLY A 1164 41.84 51.12 10.90
N GLY A 1165 41.49 49.95 10.36
CA GLY A 1165 42.36 49.11 9.53
C GLY A 1165 42.59 49.67 8.11
N ALA A 1166 43.47 49.04 7.33
CA ALA A 1166 43.72 49.47 5.96
C ALA A 1166 42.57 49.04 5.03
N VAL A 1167 42.09 49.97 4.19
CA VAL A 1167 41.01 49.70 3.22
C VAL A 1167 41.59 49.50 1.82
N ALA A 1168 41.86 48.24 1.47
CA ALA A 1168 42.26 47.83 0.12
C ALA A 1168 41.05 47.77 -0.83
N ARG A 1169 41.24 48.22 -2.07
CA ARG A 1169 40.20 48.21 -3.11
C ARG A 1169 40.77 47.64 -4.41
N ASP A 1170 40.47 46.39 -4.69
CA ASP A 1170 40.77 45.73 -5.95
C ASP A 1170 39.57 45.86 -6.89
N ASN A 1171 39.80 46.21 -8.15
CA ASN A 1171 38.76 46.12 -9.18
C ASN A 1171 38.67 44.67 -9.69
N LEU A 1172 37.46 44.23 -10.07
CA LEU A 1172 37.24 42.90 -10.63
C LEU A 1172 36.95 43.02 -12.13
N SER A 1173 37.87 42.56 -12.97
CA SER A 1173 37.69 42.55 -14.42
C SER A 1173 36.88 41.32 -14.85
N GLY A 1174 35.69 41.53 -15.40
CA GLY A 1174 34.99 40.53 -16.21
C GLY A 1174 35.43 40.59 -17.68
N ARG A 1175 35.26 39.48 -18.41
CA ARG A 1175 35.56 39.35 -19.85
C ARG A 1175 34.47 38.57 -20.59
N ASP A 1176 33.99 39.14 -21.68
CA ASP A 1176 33.07 38.54 -22.66
C ASP A 1176 33.83 38.31 -23.98
N TYR A 1177 34.10 37.05 -24.36
CA TYR A 1177 34.98 36.72 -25.49
C TYR A 1177 34.52 35.57 -26.42
N ALA A 1178 35.19 35.55 -27.58
CA ALA A 1178 35.37 34.50 -28.59
C ALA A 1178 34.22 34.18 -29.54
N LYS A 1179 34.63 33.92 -30.78
CA LYS A 1179 33.88 33.39 -31.91
C LYS A 1179 34.92 33.02 -32.96
N ASP A 1180 34.90 31.79 -33.47
CA ASP A 1180 35.85 31.25 -34.45
C ASP A 1180 35.11 30.58 -35.62
N VAL A 1181 35.41 30.97 -36.86
CA VAL A 1181 34.95 30.29 -38.09
C VAL A 1181 36.17 29.74 -38.85
N LYS A 1182 36.11 28.52 -39.38
CA LYS A 1182 37.15 27.90 -40.23
C LYS A 1182 36.54 27.15 -41.41
N VAL A 1183 37.17 27.26 -42.58
CA VAL A 1183 36.66 26.76 -43.87
C VAL A 1183 37.78 26.11 -44.69
N ASN A 1184 37.55 24.88 -45.16
CA ASN A 1184 38.43 24.11 -46.03
C ASN A 1184 37.66 23.55 -47.23
N VAL A 1185 38.30 23.57 -48.40
CA VAL A 1185 37.70 23.25 -49.70
C VAL A 1185 38.78 22.60 -50.57
N ASP A 1186 38.50 21.43 -51.16
CA ASP A 1186 39.38 20.79 -52.15
C ASP A 1186 38.71 20.74 -53.53
N LEU A 1187 39.46 21.14 -54.56
CA LEU A 1187 39.01 21.39 -55.93
C LEU A 1187 40.13 21.00 -56.91
N SER A 1188 40.24 19.72 -57.22
CA SER A 1188 41.25 19.17 -58.14
C SER A 1188 41.01 19.46 -59.63
N THR A 1189 40.93 20.74 -60.02
CA THR A 1189 41.40 21.24 -61.34
C THR A 1189 41.47 22.77 -61.40
N THR A 1190 42.49 23.30 -62.11
CA THR A 1190 42.95 24.70 -62.05
C THR A 1190 42.11 25.73 -62.85
N GLY A 1191 40.81 25.47 -63.08
CA GLY A 1191 39.97 26.30 -63.94
C GLY A 1191 38.96 27.22 -63.23
N LEU A 1192 38.44 26.84 -62.06
CA LEU A 1192 37.26 27.49 -61.46
C LEU A 1192 37.54 28.36 -60.22
N ALA A 1193 38.75 28.26 -59.66
CA ALA A 1193 39.16 28.87 -58.38
C ALA A 1193 38.68 30.31 -58.20
N GLY A 1194 39.01 31.21 -59.15
CA GLY A 1194 38.72 32.64 -59.02
C GLY A 1194 37.25 33.03 -58.83
N THR A 1195 36.27 32.21 -59.25
CA THR A 1195 34.83 32.53 -59.07
C THR A 1195 34.19 31.92 -57.84
N ALA A 1196 34.78 30.88 -57.24
CA ALA A 1196 34.42 30.43 -55.90
C ALA A 1196 35.13 31.29 -54.84
N TYR A 1197 36.41 31.60 -55.06
CA TYR A 1197 37.25 32.38 -54.17
C TYR A 1197 36.70 33.80 -53.91
N SER A 1198 36.29 34.50 -54.98
CA SER A 1198 35.70 35.85 -54.88
C SER A 1198 34.32 35.88 -54.21
N TYR A 1199 33.56 34.78 -54.24
CA TYR A 1199 32.31 34.67 -53.50
C TYR A 1199 32.58 34.50 -52.00
N LEU A 1200 33.52 33.63 -51.63
CA LEU A 1200 33.90 33.36 -50.24
C LEU A 1200 34.64 34.53 -49.58
N SER A 1201 35.52 35.24 -50.29
CA SER A 1201 36.28 36.38 -49.73
C SER A 1201 35.39 37.58 -49.40
N ASN A 1202 34.38 37.85 -50.23
CA ASN A 1202 33.41 38.92 -50.02
C ASN A 1202 32.44 38.62 -48.85
N LEU A 1203 32.22 37.34 -48.52
CA LEU A 1203 31.28 36.91 -47.49
C LEU A 1203 31.77 37.12 -46.05
N PHE A 1204 33.09 37.34 -45.88
CA PHE A 1204 33.74 37.36 -44.56
C PHE A 1204 34.74 38.50 -44.33
N THR A 1205 35.17 39.21 -45.37
CA THR A 1205 36.12 40.35 -45.25
C THR A 1205 35.57 41.61 -45.88
N GLY A 1206 35.52 42.69 -45.09
CA GLY A 1206 35.25 44.04 -45.57
C GLY A 1206 36.41 44.61 -46.37
N ASN A 1207 36.50 44.23 -47.65
CA ASN A 1207 37.29 44.87 -48.72
C ASN A 1207 38.79 45.13 -48.43
N THR A 1208 39.63 44.10 -48.62
CA THR A 1208 41.10 44.23 -48.76
C THR A 1208 41.62 43.29 -49.87
N ASP A 1209 42.70 43.68 -50.55
CA ASP A 1209 43.15 43.09 -51.82
C ASP A 1209 43.80 41.69 -51.77
N LYS A 1210 43.54 40.93 -52.85
CA LYS A 1210 44.30 39.86 -53.54
C LYS A 1210 45.27 38.93 -52.78
N ALA A 1211 45.20 37.63 -53.10
CA ALA A 1211 45.89 36.54 -52.40
C ALA A 1211 46.44 35.44 -53.33
N ASP A 1212 47.23 34.53 -52.75
CA ASP A 1212 47.72 33.27 -53.36
C ASP A 1212 46.67 32.15 -53.30
N ASP A 1213 46.76 31.19 -54.23
CA ASP A 1213 45.98 29.95 -54.23
C ASP A 1213 46.39 28.96 -53.10
N HIS A 1214 45.46 28.04 -52.77
CA HIS A 1214 45.61 26.93 -51.80
C HIS A 1214 45.79 27.29 -50.30
N LYS A 1215 44.93 28.14 -49.72
CA LYS A 1215 44.87 28.35 -48.25
C LYS A 1215 43.45 28.37 -47.67
N ALA A 1216 43.33 27.86 -46.45
CA ALA A 1216 42.11 27.85 -45.64
C ALA A 1216 41.70 29.27 -45.17
N TYR A 1217 40.41 29.47 -44.92
CA TYR A 1217 39.87 30.76 -44.50
C TYR A 1217 39.38 30.72 -43.03
N SER A 1218 39.64 31.77 -42.26
CA SER A 1218 39.14 31.91 -40.88
C SER A 1218 38.90 33.35 -40.45
N ASN A 1219 37.83 33.59 -39.68
CA ASN A 1219 37.45 34.90 -39.13
C ASN A 1219 37.08 34.73 -37.63
N THR A 1220 37.56 35.64 -36.77
CA THR A 1220 37.39 35.54 -35.31
C THR A 1220 37.14 36.88 -34.62
N GLY A 1221 36.34 36.89 -33.54
CA GLY A 1221 36.50 37.86 -32.44
C GLY A 1221 35.38 38.86 -32.10
N HIS A 1222 35.19 39.02 -30.78
CA HIS A 1222 34.71 40.20 -30.03
C HIS A 1222 35.32 40.06 -28.63
N ASP A 1223 35.94 41.10 -28.07
CA ASP A 1223 36.44 41.13 -26.68
C ASP A 1223 35.89 42.38 -25.98
N ARG A 1224 35.22 42.16 -24.85
CA ARG A 1224 34.86 43.22 -23.91
C ARG A 1224 35.38 42.86 -22.53
N THR A 1225 36.24 43.73 -22.00
CA THR A 1225 36.56 43.74 -20.58
C THR A 1225 35.64 44.73 -19.86
N THR A 1226 34.86 44.26 -18.88
CA THR A 1226 34.05 45.10 -17.99
C THR A 1226 34.71 45.16 -16.62
N GLU A 1227 35.20 46.35 -16.24
CA GLU A 1227 35.85 46.55 -14.95
C GLU A 1227 34.81 46.92 -13.89
N TYR A 1228 34.51 45.99 -12.99
CA TYR A 1228 33.66 46.22 -11.83
C TYR A 1228 34.51 46.87 -10.74
N VAL A 1229 34.45 48.21 -10.68
CA VAL A 1229 35.26 49.02 -9.77
C VAL A 1229 34.82 48.81 -8.32
N SER A 1230 35.79 48.67 -7.40
CA SER A 1230 35.50 48.68 -5.96
C SER A 1230 35.22 50.10 -5.47
N GLN A 1231 33.98 50.36 -5.05
CA GLN A 1231 33.49 51.71 -4.75
C GLN A 1231 32.98 51.82 -3.31
N ILE A 1232 33.32 52.95 -2.68
CA ILE A 1232 32.60 53.47 -1.52
C ILE A 1232 31.88 54.74 -1.98
N LYS A 1233 30.57 54.80 -1.75
CA LYS A 1233 29.70 55.94 -2.08
C LYS A 1233 29.10 56.46 -0.78
N GLU A 1234 29.22 57.75 -0.53
CA GLU A 1234 28.74 58.36 0.71
C GLU A 1234 28.19 59.76 0.44
N SER A 1235 27.31 60.21 1.33
CA SER A 1235 26.77 61.57 1.31
C SER A 1235 27.89 62.57 1.54
N ARG A 1236 28.26 63.31 0.48
CA ARG A 1236 29.06 64.52 0.63
C ARG A 1236 28.21 65.58 1.33
N GLN A 1237 28.35 65.68 2.65
CA GLN A 1237 27.92 66.86 3.39
C GLN A 1237 28.51 68.12 2.75
N ARG A 1238 27.72 69.20 2.77
CA ARG A 1238 28.11 70.55 2.32
C ARG A 1238 28.67 71.36 3.48
#